data_AF-A0A9N7N3H3-F1
#
_entry.id   AF-A0A9N7N3H3-F1
#
_cell.length_a   1.000
_cell.length_b   1.000
_cell.length_c   1.000
_cell.angle_alpha   90.00
_cell.angle_beta   90.00
_cell.angle_gamma   90.00
#
_symmetry.space_group_name_H-M   'P 1'
#
loop_
_entity.id
_entity.type
_entity.pdbx_description
1 polymer ?
#
loop_
_entity_poly.entity_id
_entity_poly.type
_entity_poly.pdbx_seq_one_letter_code
_entity_poly.pdbx_strand_id
1 'polypeptide(L)'
;MAAAYDSDQPITGDSAAGGYDPSFVPDSVKSFVVHMYRHIREKNVYEIHQMYETSFQSISERFFKDSPWPSVESVAPYVDNDHVFCLLYREMWFRHLYARLSPTLRQRIDSWENYCNLFQVVVHGVVNMQLPNQWLWDMVDEFVYQFQSFCQYRAKMKTKTEQEIALLRQFDQAWNVYGVLNYLQALVEKSKIIQILEQEKEGAEQFTATDGYDYNGGSNVLKVLGYFSMIGLLRVHCLLGDYHTGLKCLLPIDISQPGVYISVIGSHIATIYHYGFANLMLRRYTEAIREFNKILLYIFKAKQYHQKSAQYELILKKNEQMYALLAISLSLCPQVQLVEETVNSQLREKYGEKMMRMQRYDDEAIPLYDELFSYACPKFITPSAPSYEEPLVNYNQDAYRLQLKLFIYEVKQQHLLSGLRTFLKVYSTISIPKLAAYLEVDELTLRSILMTYKHKTHAVDSDGKITSNADINFYVVDEMVHVVESKPAKKYGDYFMRQIVKLEGIMTNIDRIKLEDSSDGAASRHVSTIPFLNMNPTAPSPFSDKKKKNRQTLANGFYSRTLYQKVCENSDKMRVSQPPSSPADRRLSALVRHLEGSLIDDMDNQNHPIAAAPTSGSAGARISVFEHVARAPEDPILGVTVAYNKDQSPVKLNLGVGAYRTEEGKPLVLNVVRRAEQMLVNDSSRVKEYLPIVGLADFNKLSAKLILGADSPAIQENRVTTVQCLSGTGSLRVGGEFLARHYHQHIIYIPLPTWGNHPKVFGLAGLSVKTYRYYNPATRGLDFEGLMEDLGSAPEGAVVLLHACAHNPTGVDPTPQQWEGIRQLMRSKALLPFFDSAYQGFASGSLDADAQSVRMFVNDGGECFVAQSYAKNLGLYGERVGALSIVCRTADVASRVESQLKLVIRPMYSNPPIHGASIVATILKDRAMFEEWTIELKAMADRIISMRQKLFDALRERGTPGDWSHIIKQIGMFTFTGLNSEQAAFMTKEYHIYMTSDGRISMAGLSSRTVPHLADAIHAAVTKFT
;
A
#
# COMPACT_ATOMS: atom_id res chain seq x y z
N MET A 1 -20.43 23.09 8.19
CA MET A 1 -21.01 23.27 9.54
C MET A 1 -20.77 22.03 10.42
N ALA A 2 -19.65 21.93 11.16
CA ALA A 2 -19.26 20.65 11.82
C ALA A 2 -19.74 20.47 13.28
N ALA A 3 -20.07 21.55 14.00
CA ALA A 3 -20.28 21.54 15.45
C ALA A 3 -21.74 21.36 15.92
N ALA A 4 -22.62 20.82 15.06
CA ALA A 4 -24.08 20.81 15.28
C ALA A 4 -24.70 19.40 15.42
N TYR A 5 -23.89 18.33 15.47
CA TYR A 5 -24.34 16.93 15.44
C TYR A 5 -24.00 16.14 16.72
N ASP A 6 -23.76 16.84 17.84
CA ASP A 6 -23.17 16.25 19.06
C ASP A 6 -24.19 15.92 20.19
N SER A 7 -25.49 15.99 19.91
CA SER A 7 -26.55 15.64 20.87
C SER A 7 -26.77 14.13 21.05
N ASP A 8 -26.54 13.34 20.00
CA ASP A 8 -27.05 11.97 19.92
C ASP A 8 -26.02 10.95 20.44
N GLN A 9 -26.35 10.24 21.52
CA GLN A 9 -25.54 9.11 21.99
C GLN A 9 -25.51 7.98 20.95
N PRO A 10 -24.40 7.22 20.85
CA PRO A 10 -24.38 6.01 20.04
C PRO A 10 -25.36 4.97 20.61
N ILE A 11 -25.93 4.13 19.74
CA ILE A 11 -26.81 3.03 20.15
C ILE A 11 -25.95 1.97 20.86
N THR A 12 -25.82 2.07 22.18
CA THR A 12 -25.10 1.10 23.01
C THR A 12 -25.86 -0.22 23.08
N GLY A 13 -25.19 -1.32 22.71
CA GLY A 13 -25.81 -2.63 22.59
C GLY A 13 -26.15 -3.29 23.91
N ASP A 14 -27.33 -2.96 24.47
CA ASP A 14 -27.97 -3.69 25.57
C ASP A 14 -29.45 -4.03 25.26
N SER A 15 -29.83 -3.95 23.98
CA SER A 15 -31.17 -4.24 23.45
C SER A 15 -31.18 -5.45 22.50
N ALA A 16 -30.32 -6.45 22.75
CA ALA A 16 -30.13 -7.64 21.89
C ALA A 16 -31.34 -8.63 21.82
N ALA A 17 -32.52 -8.17 22.21
CA ALA A 17 -33.81 -8.85 22.06
C ALA A 17 -34.87 -8.00 21.30
N GLY A 18 -34.54 -6.77 20.92
CA GLY A 18 -35.36 -5.91 20.06
C GLY A 18 -34.79 -5.87 18.64
N GLY A 19 -35.63 -6.12 17.63
CA GLY A 19 -35.20 -6.05 16.23
C GLY A 19 -34.90 -4.62 15.78
N TYR A 20 -33.98 -4.46 14.82
CA TYR A 20 -33.80 -3.21 14.09
C TYR A 20 -35.12 -2.83 13.39
N ASP A 21 -35.69 -1.68 13.76
CA ASP A 21 -36.88 -1.12 13.14
C ASP A 21 -36.47 -0.18 11.98
N PRO A 22 -36.75 -0.53 10.71
CA PRO A 22 -36.39 0.29 9.56
C PRO A 22 -37.14 1.64 9.49
N SER A 23 -38.20 1.81 10.29
CA SER A 23 -39.02 3.02 10.33
C SER A 23 -38.51 4.10 11.29
N PHE A 24 -37.58 3.77 12.19
CA PHE A 24 -37.00 4.73 13.10
C PHE A 24 -35.95 5.61 12.41
N VAL A 25 -36.19 6.93 12.38
CA VAL A 25 -35.27 7.93 11.82
C VAL A 25 -34.60 8.71 12.97
N PRO A 26 -33.27 8.60 13.18
CA PRO A 26 -32.54 9.42 14.15
C PRO A 26 -32.58 10.91 13.83
N ASP A 27 -32.49 11.79 14.83
CA ASP A 27 -32.60 13.24 14.64
C ASP A 27 -31.41 13.83 13.85
N SER A 28 -30.22 13.28 14.05
CA SER A 28 -29.06 13.49 13.16
C SER A 28 -29.35 13.19 11.68
N VAL A 29 -30.14 12.14 11.37
CA VAL A 29 -30.56 11.81 9.99
C VAL A 29 -31.65 12.75 9.50
N LYS A 30 -32.66 13.09 10.31
CA LYS A 30 -33.69 14.09 9.96
C LYS A 30 -33.06 15.43 9.60
N SER A 31 -32.12 15.88 10.44
CA SER A 31 -31.35 17.11 10.21
C SER A 31 -30.56 17.07 8.91
N PHE A 32 -29.83 15.98 8.66
CA PHE A 32 -29.09 15.78 7.41
C PHE A 32 -30.01 15.85 6.17
N VAL A 33 -31.12 15.11 6.18
CA VAL A 33 -32.08 15.08 5.06
C VAL A 33 -32.68 16.45 4.78
N VAL A 34 -33.19 17.15 5.80
CA VAL A 34 -33.85 18.45 5.64
C VAL A 34 -32.89 19.52 5.12
N HIS A 35 -31.63 19.52 5.56
CA HIS A 35 -30.61 20.44 5.06
C HIS A 35 -30.20 20.11 3.62
N MET A 36 -30.07 18.82 3.27
CA MET A 36 -29.71 18.40 1.92
C MET A 36 -30.82 18.74 0.90
N TYR A 37 -32.09 18.51 1.26
CA TYR A 37 -33.24 18.89 0.45
C TYR A 37 -33.31 20.40 0.22
N ARG A 38 -33.09 21.21 1.27
CA ARG A 38 -33.01 22.68 1.17
C ARG A 38 -31.92 23.11 0.18
N HIS A 39 -30.69 22.64 0.36
CA HIS A 39 -29.57 23.07 -0.47
C HIS A 39 -29.66 22.61 -1.93
N ILE A 40 -30.30 21.47 -2.22
CA ILE A 40 -30.63 21.04 -3.60
C ILE A 40 -31.62 22.03 -4.25
N ARG A 41 -32.65 22.49 -3.53
CA ARG A 41 -33.60 23.51 -4.03
C ARG A 41 -32.98 24.90 -4.17
N GLU A 42 -32.01 25.24 -3.32
CA GLU A 42 -31.22 26.48 -3.39
C GLU A 42 -30.08 26.43 -4.44
N LYS A 43 -29.86 25.26 -5.09
CA LYS A 43 -28.71 25.00 -5.98
C LYS A 43 -27.33 25.24 -5.33
N ASN A 44 -27.19 25.09 -4.00
CA ASN A 44 -25.91 25.29 -3.30
C ASN A 44 -24.99 24.07 -3.42
N VAL A 45 -24.35 23.94 -4.58
CA VAL A 45 -23.47 22.80 -4.94
C VAL A 45 -22.31 22.60 -3.97
N TYR A 46 -21.78 23.66 -3.36
CA TYR A 46 -20.68 23.55 -2.40
C TYR A 46 -21.11 22.82 -1.11
N GLU A 47 -22.21 23.24 -0.49
CA GLU A 47 -22.73 22.56 0.71
C GLU A 47 -23.25 21.15 0.37
N ILE A 48 -23.88 20.93 -0.79
CA ILE A 48 -24.27 19.57 -1.24
C ILE A 48 -23.03 18.66 -1.33
N HIS A 49 -21.92 19.15 -1.89
CA HIS A 49 -20.67 18.39 -1.98
C HIS A 49 -20.08 18.09 -0.59
N GLN A 50 -20.04 19.08 0.30
CA GLN A 50 -19.55 18.89 1.67
C GLN A 50 -20.42 17.91 2.47
N MET A 51 -21.75 17.98 2.33
CA MET A 51 -22.68 17.03 2.96
C MET A 51 -22.53 15.62 2.41
N TYR A 52 -22.37 15.46 1.09
CA TYR A 52 -22.20 14.18 0.42
C TYR A 52 -20.86 13.49 0.78
N GLU A 53 -19.73 14.19 0.70
CA GLU A 53 -18.42 13.60 1.00
C GLU A 53 -18.17 13.43 2.51
N THR A 54 -18.53 14.42 3.33
CA THR A 54 -18.14 14.45 4.75
C THR A 54 -19.25 13.97 5.67
N SER A 55 -20.42 14.61 5.63
CA SER A 55 -21.50 14.35 6.60
C SER A 55 -22.12 12.96 6.42
N PHE A 56 -22.40 12.55 5.18
CA PHE A 56 -22.97 11.23 4.88
C PHE A 56 -22.04 10.09 5.30
N GLN A 57 -20.73 10.20 5.04
CA GLN A 57 -19.75 9.19 5.47
C GLN A 57 -19.64 9.14 7.00
N SER A 58 -19.55 10.30 7.67
CA SER A 58 -19.44 10.37 9.14
C SER A 58 -20.67 9.78 9.86
N ILE A 59 -21.89 10.10 9.39
CA ILE A 59 -23.13 9.51 9.92
C ILE A 59 -23.17 8.00 9.65
N SER A 60 -22.75 7.56 8.46
CA SER A 60 -22.68 6.13 8.11
C SER A 60 -21.70 5.36 9.00
N GLU A 61 -20.55 5.94 9.36
CA GLU A 61 -19.57 5.33 10.28
C GLU A 61 -20.05 5.32 11.74
N ARG A 62 -20.70 6.39 12.21
CA ARG A 62 -21.14 6.54 13.62
C ARG A 62 -22.38 5.71 13.96
N PHE A 63 -23.32 5.54 13.02
CA PHE A 63 -24.64 4.95 13.31
C PHE A 63 -25.05 3.76 12.40
N PHE A 64 -24.57 3.70 11.15
CA PHE A 64 -25.03 2.72 10.15
C PHE A 64 -23.91 1.81 9.63
N LYS A 65 -23.02 1.37 10.53
CA LYS A 65 -21.87 0.55 10.16
C LYS A 65 -22.27 -0.83 9.63
N ASP A 66 -23.11 -1.53 10.40
CA ASP A 66 -23.54 -2.90 10.17
C ASP A 66 -25.06 -2.99 9.87
N SER A 67 -25.69 -1.84 9.59
CA SER A 67 -27.13 -1.65 9.33
C SER A 67 -27.35 -0.73 8.12
N PRO A 68 -28.49 -0.85 7.40
CA PRO A 68 -28.85 0.10 6.35
C PRO A 68 -29.28 1.44 6.96
N TRP A 69 -29.33 2.50 6.16
CA TRP A 69 -29.98 3.75 6.54
C TRP A 69 -31.52 3.57 6.66
N PRO A 70 -32.26 4.51 7.29
CA PRO A 70 -33.72 4.44 7.41
C PRO A 70 -34.44 4.37 6.05
N SER A 71 -35.66 3.83 6.04
CA SER A 71 -36.44 3.63 4.81
C SER A 71 -36.89 4.97 4.19
N VAL A 72 -37.09 4.99 2.86
CA VAL A 72 -37.42 6.23 2.14
C VAL A 72 -38.86 6.66 2.41
N GLU A 73 -39.74 5.69 2.64
CA GLU A 73 -41.12 5.88 3.07
C GLU A 73 -41.18 6.57 4.45
N SER A 74 -40.21 6.31 5.32
CA SER A 74 -40.05 6.95 6.63
C SER A 74 -39.39 8.33 6.57
N VAL A 75 -38.75 8.67 5.45
CA VAL A 75 -37.99 9.91 5.24
C VAL A 75 -38.74 10.93 4.38
N ALA A 76 -39.58 10.49 3.43
CA ALA A 76 -40.38 11.32 2.54
C ALA A 76 -41.24 12.40 3.23
N PRO A 77 -41.83 12.18 4.44
CA PRO A 77 -42.61 13.21 5.14
C PRO A 77 -41.81 14.46 5.55
N TYR A 78 -40.48 14.37 5.64
CA TYR A 78 -39.61 15.50 6.03
C TYR A 78 -39.16 16.36 4.82
N VAL A 79 -39.53 15.99 3.60
CA VAL A 79 -39.06 16.59 2.34
C VAL A 79 -40.20 16.86 1.36
N ASP A 80 -41.36 17.29 1.86
CA ASP A 80 -42.60 17.55 1.12
C ASP A 80 -43.13 16.36 0.28
N ASN A 81 -42.59 15.15 0.48
CA ASN A 81 -42.71 13.98 -0.40
C ASN A 81 -42.20 14.22 -1.85
N ASP A 82 -41.18 15.08 -2.03
CA ASP A 82 -40.55 15.34 -3.33
C ASP A 82 -40.03 14.03 -3.97
N HIS A 83 -40.62 13.67 -5.11
CA HIS A 83 -40.31 12.43 -5.82
C HIS A 83 -38.86 12.37 -6.32
N VAL A 84 -38.28 13.50 -6.76
CA VAL A 84 -36.91 13.56 -7.29
C VAL A 84 -35.91 13.44 -6.15
N PHE A 85 -36.14 14.13 -5.03
CA PHE A 85 -35.32 13.97 -3.83
C PHE A 85 -35.40 12.54 -3.28
N CYS A 86 -36.59 11.93 -3.25
CA CYS A 86 -36.74 10.53 -2.84
C CYS A 86 -35.96 9.56 -3.72
N LEU A 87 -35.91 9.75 -5.04
CA LEU A 87 -35.07 8.93 -5.95
C LEU A 87 -33.57 9.11 -5.69
N LEU A 88 -33.12 10.33 -5.37
CA LEU A 88 -31.73 10.64 -5.00
C LEU A 88 -31.34 10.04 -3.64
N TYR A 89 -32.25 10.09 -2.65
CA TYR A 89 -32.03 9.45 -1.35
C TYR A 89 -32.02 7.91 -1.46
N ARG A 90 -32.89 7.32 -2.30
CA ARG A 90 -32.83 5.88 -2.65
C ARG A 90 -31.50 5.51 -3.29
N GLU A 91 -30.96 6.35 -4.18
CA GLU A 91 -29.65 6.14 -4.80
C GLU A 91 -28.54 6.04 -3.74
N MET A 92 -28.43 7.05 -2.86
CA MET A 92 -27.46 7.04 -1.74
C MET A 92 -27.65 5.85 -0.79
N TRP A 93 -28.91 5.47 -0.51
CA TRP A 93 -29.25 4.30 0.32
C TRP A 93 -28.76 3.00 -0.32
N PHE A 94 -28.94 2.82 -1.63
CA PHE A 94 -28.40 1.66 -2.35
C PHE A 94 -26.87 1.70 -2.42
N ARG A 95 -26.23 2.84 -2.64
CA ARG A 95 -24.75 2.94 -2.61
C ARG A 95 -24.18 2.50 -1.25
N HIS A 96 -24.79 2.90 -0.13
CA HIS A 96 -24.42 2.41 1.21
C HIS A 96 -24.62 0.89 1.34
N LEU A 97 -25.78 0.37 0.92
CA LEU A 97 -26.11 -1.05 0.96
C LEU A 97 -25.11 -1.91 0.17
N TYR A 98 -24.70 -1.47 -1.02
CA TYR A 98 -23.71 -2.18 -1.86
C TYR A 98 -22.26 -2.00 -1.38
N ALA A 99 -21.93 -0.90 -0.67
CA ALA A 99 -20.59 -0.64 -0.17
C ALA A 99 -20.27 -1.36 1.15
N ARG A 100 -21.27 -1.56 2.04
CA ARG A 100 -21.05 -2.11 3.40
C ARG A 100 -21.78 -3.42 3.70
N LEU A 101 -22.85 -3.72 2.98
CA LEU A 101 -23.74 -4.86 3.27
C LEU A 101 -23.84 -5.81 2.06
N SER A 102 -24.64 -6.86 2.20
CA SER A 102 -24.91 -7.84 1.13
C SER A 102 -26.35 -7.70 0.62
N PRO A 103 -26.60 -6.99 -0.50
CA PRO A 103 -27.95 -6.78 -1.00
C PRO A 103 -28.60 -8.08 -1.51
N THR A 104 -29.84 -8.30 -1.06
CA THR A 104 -30.71 -9.41 -1.47
C THR A 104 -31.16 -9.30 -2.93
N LEU A 105 -31.68 -10.38 -3.53
CA LEU A 105 -32.21 -10.36 -4.90
C LEU A 105 -33.27 -9.26 -5.10
N ARG A 106 -34.19 -9.07 -4.14
CA ARG A 106 -35.23 -8.04 -4.23
C ARG A 106 -34.62 -6.64 -4.25
N GLN A 107 -33.74 -6.31 -3.31
CA GLN A 107 -33.05 -5.02 -3.26
C GLN A 107 -32.22 -4.73 -4.53
N ARG A 108 -31.72 -5.75 -5.23
CA ARG A 108 -31.02 -5.60 -6.52
C ARG A 108 -31.97 -5.27 -7.68
N ILE A 109 -33.24 -5.69 -7.61
CA ILE A 109 -34.29 -5.32 -8.57
C ILE A 109 -34.82 -3.92 -8.21
N ASP A 110 -35.08 -3.65 -6.93
CA ASP A 110 -35.53 -2.35 -6.43
C ASP A 110 -34.51 -1.22 -6.80
N SER A 111 -33.21 -1.51 -6.83
CA SER A 111 -32.18 -0.55 -7.25
C SER A 111 -32.13 -0.33 -8.76
N TRP A 112 -32.37 -1.38 -9.58
CA TRP A 112 -32.53 -1.24 -11.02
C TRP A 112 -33.71 -0.31 -11.36
N GLU A 113 -34.86 -0.53 -10.72
CA GLU A 113 -36.04 0.32 -10.88
C GLU A 113 -35.77 1.76 -10.44
N ASN A 114 -35.03 1.97 -9.35
CA ASN A 114 -34.65 3.32 -8.92
C ASN A 114 -33.79 4.05 -9.95
N TYR A 115 -32.77 3.39 -10.51
CA TYR A 115 -31.92 3.97 -11.55
C TYR A 115 -32.69 4.22 -12.86
N CYS A 116 -33.58 3.30 -13.26
CA CYS A 116 -34.46 3.51 -14.42
C CYS A 116 -35.34 4.75 -14.24
N ASN A 117 -36.00 4.89 -13.10
CA ASN A 117 -36.86 6.04 -12.80
C ASN A 117 -36.04 7.35 -12.75
N LEU A 118 -34.89 7.36 -12.06
CA LEU A 118 -34.01 8.52 -11.97
C LEU A 118 -33.50 8.97 -13.34
N PHE A 119 -33.00 8.04 -14.17
CA PHE A 119 -32.57 8.37 -15.53
C PHE A 119 -33.73 8.73 -16.45
N GLN A 120 -34.92 8.14 -16.30
CA GLN A 120 -36.10 8.53 -17.06
C GLN A 120 -36.53 9.98 -16.74
N VAL A 121 -36.47 10.38 -15.47
CA VAL A 121 -36.67 11.78 -15.02
C VAL A 121 -35.61 12.71 -15.62
N VAL A 122 -34.34 12.29 -15.70
CA VAL A 122 -33.26 13.10 -16.33
C VAL A 122 -33.40 13.19 -17.86
N VAL A 123 -33.90 12.16 -18.52
CA VAL A 123 -34.04 12.05 -20.00
C VAL A 123 -35.30 12.75 -20.53
N HIS A 124 -36.34 12.91 -19.71
CA HIS A 124 -37.64 13.46 -20.12
C HIS A 124 -38.12 14.68 -19.31
N GLY A 125 -37.63 14.88 -18.08
CA GLY A 125 -38.03 15.97 -17.21
C GLY A 125 -37.15 17.22 -17.36
N VAL A 126 -37.71 18.38 -17.02
CA VAL A 126 -36.94 19.63 -16.91
C VAL A 126 -36.22 19.64 -15.57
N VAL A 127 -35.03 19.03 -15.52
CA VAL A 127 -34.19 18.94 -14.32
C VAL A 127 -33.65 20.32 -13.93
N ASN A 128 -34.34 20.99 -13.00
CA ASN A 128 -33.97 22.33 -12.50
C ASN A 128 -33.14 22.28 -11.20
N MET A 129 -32.21 21.33 -11.09
CA MET A 129 -31.27 21.21 -9.97
C MET A 129 -29.83 21.21 -10.47
N GLN A 130 -28.89 21.57 -9.61
CA GLN A 130 -27.44 21.46 -9.86
C GLN A 130 -26.84 20.52 -8.81
N LEU A 131 -26.03 19.56 -9.24
CA LEU A 131 -25.46 18.51 -8.37
C LEU A 131 -23.93 18.43 -8.58
N PRO A 132 -23.14 18.13 -7.54
CA PRO A 132 -21.68 18.06 -7.66
C PRO A 132 -21.21 17.03 -8.70
N ASN A 133 -20.21 17.39 -9.51
CA ASN A 133 -19.64 16.49 -10.54
C ASN A 133 -19.20 15.12 -9.95
N GLN A 134 -18.73 15.10 -8.69
CA GLN A 134 -18.38 13.87 -7.95
C GLN A 134 -19.59 12.92 -7.84
N TRP A 135 -20.73 13.39 -7.33
CA TRP A 135 -21.93 12.56 -7.16
C TRP A 135 -22.52 12.14 -8.51
N LEU A 136 -22.47 13.02 -9.53
CA LEU A 136 -22.88 12.66 -10.90
C LEU A 136 -22.01 11.57 -11.54
N TRP A 137 -20.70 11.58 -11.28
CA TRP A 137 -19.82 10.47 -11.64
C TRP A 137 -20.19 9.20 -10.88
N ASP A 138 -20.35 9.30 -9.55
CA ASP A 138 -20.63 8.16 -8.69
C ASP A 138 -21.98 7.49 -9.01
N MET A 139 -22.97 8.21 -9.56
CA MET A 139 -24.21 7.61 -10.08
C MET A 139 -23.94 6.69 -11.29
N VAL A 140 -23.06 7.11 -12.21
CA VAL A 140 -22.75 6.32 -13.42
C VAL A 140 -21.83 5.14 -13.09
N ASP A 141 -20.82 5.34 -12.23
CA ASP A 141 -19.89 4.27 -11.85
C ASP A 141 -20.56 3.23 -10.95
N GLU A 142 -21.46 3.65 -10.05
CA GLU A 142 -22.28 2.74 -9.24
C GLU A 142 -23.31 1.99 -10.10
N PHE A 143 -24.00 2.65 -11.05
CA PHE A 143 -24.90 1.97 -11.99
C PHE A 143 -24.20 0.82 -12.75
N VAL A 144 -22.99 1.06 -13.28
CA VAL A 144 -22.19 0.03 -13.96
C VAL A 144 -21.62 -1.01 -12.97
N TYR A 145 -21.37 -0.65 -11.71
CA TYR A 145 -20.98 -1.59 -10.65
C TYR A 145 -22.13 -2.51 -10.21
N GLN A 146 -23.34 -1.99 -10.03
CA GLN A 146 -24.52 -2.78 -9.64
C GLN A 146 -24.91 -3.75 -10.76
N PHE A 147 -24.87 -3.32 -12.03
CA PHE A 147 -24.94 -4.20 -13.20
C PHE A 147 -23.92 -5.34 -13.13
N GLN A 148 -22.63 -5.01 -12.97
CA GLN A 148 -21.54 -5.98 -12.87
C GLN A 148 -21.71 -6.95 -11.68
N SER A 149 -22.17 -6.44 -10.54
CA SER A 149 -22.47 -7.20 -9.32
C SER A 149 -23.67 -8.14 -9.51
N PHE A 150 -24.71 -7.70 -10.23
CA PHE A 150 -25.87 -8.53 -10.58
C PHE A 150 -25.50 -9.63 -11.56
N CYS A 151 -24.75 -9.34 -12.64
CA CYS A 151 -24.24 -10.37 -13.55
C CYS A 151 -23.43 -11.44 -12.79
N GLN A 152 -22.54 -11.02 -11.89
CA GLN A 152 -21.73 -11.92 -11.07
C GLN A 152 -22.55 -12.72 -10.05
N TYR A 153 -23.66 -12.18 -9.54
CA TYR A 153 -24.61 -12.91 -8.70
C TYR A 153 -25.51 -13.86 -9.50
N ARG A 154 -25.96 -13.49 -10.71
CA ARG A 154 -26.77 -14.33 -11.62
C ARG A 154 -25.98 -15.57 -12.05
N ALA A 155 -24.72 -15.41 -12.44
CA ALA A 155 -23.85 -16.49 -12.94
C ALA A 155 -23.30 -17.46 -11.87
N LYS A 156 -23.61 -17.27 -10.58
CA LYS A 156 -23.23 -18.19 -9.48
C LYS A 156 -24.39 -19.13 -9.12
N MET A 157 -24.61 -20.20 -9.88
CA MET A 157 -25.74 -21.13 -9.63
C MET A 157 -25.55 -22.04 -8.41
N LYS A 158 -24.32 -22.51 -8.16
CA LYS A 158 -23.99 -23.50 -7.11
C LYS A 158 -24.38 -23.12 -5.67
N THR A 159 -24.76 -21.88 -5.41
CA THR A 159 -25.08 -21.35 -4.07
C THR A 159 -26.49 -20.77 -3.97
N LYS A 160 -27.41 -21.13 -4.88
CA LYS A 160 -28.79 -20.62 -4.92
C LYS A 160 -29.80 -21.70 -4.55
N THR A 161 -30.88 -21.27 -3.92
CA THR A 161 -32.09 -22.09 -3.71
C THR A 161 -32.95 -22.15 -4.99
N GLU A 162 -33.79 -23.18 -5.10
CA GLU A 162 -34.74 -23.30 -6.23
C GLU A 162 -35.72 -22.12 -6.31
N GLN A 163 -36.08 -21.54 -5.16
CA GLN A 163 -36.93 -20.35 -5.07
C GLN A 163 -36.23 -19.10 -5.63
N GLU A 164 -34.94 -18.88 -5.33
CA GLU A 164 -34.14 -17.82 -5.97
C GLU A 164 -33.99 -18.04 -7.47
N ILE A 165 -33.86 -19.29 -7.92
CA ILE A 165 -33.77 -19.63 -9.36
C ILE A 165 -35.10 -19.34 -10.06
N ALA A 166 -36.23 -19.64 -9.44
CA ALA A 166 -37.55 -19.28 -9.96
C ALA A 166 -37.74 -17.74 -10.05
N LEU A 167 -37.34 -17.00 -9.02
CA LEU A 167 -37.38 -15.52 -9.04
C LEU A 167 -36.43 -14.93 -10.11
N LEU A 168 -35.24 -15.50 -10.30
CA LEU A 168 -34.33 -15.07 -11.38
C LEU A 168 -34.90 -15.33 -12.78
N ARG A 169 -35.65 -16.43 -12.97
CA ARG A 169 -36.39 -16.68 -14.23
C ARG A 169 -37.56 -15.70 -14.42
N GLN A 170 -38.18 -15.21 -13.34
CA GLN A 170 -39.26 -14.22 -13.40
C GLN A 170 -38.77 -12.80 -13.72
N PHE A 171 -37.55 -12.43 -13.28
CA PHE A 171 -37.02 -11.06 -13.35
C PHE A 171 -35.77 -10.90 -14.24
N ASP A 172 -35.58 -11.73 -15.28
CA ASP A 172 -34.38 -11.67 -16.16
C ASP A 172 -34.25 -10.36 -16.99
N GLN A 173 -35.26 -9.49 -16.97
CA GLN A 173 -35.19 -8.14 -17.55
C GLN A 173 -34.48 -7.11 -16.65
N ALA A 174 -34.33 -7.39 -15.36
CA ALA A 174 -33.58 -6.51 -14.45
C ALA A 174 -32.07 -6.60 -14.74
N TRP A 175 -31.39 -5.45 -14.81
CA TRP A 175 -29.95 -5.37 -15.13
C TRP A 175 -29.55 -6.11 -16.42
N ASN A 176 -30.41 -6.11 -17.45
CA ASN A 176 -30.09 -6.69 -18.74
C ASN A 176 -29.08 -5.81 -19.53
N VAL A 177 -28.25 -6.42 -20.37
CA VAL A 177 -27.16 -5.72 -21.10
C VAL A 177 -27.70 -4.61 -21.99
N TYR A 178 -28.78 -4.90 -22.72
CA TYR A 178 -29.39 -3.97 -23.66
C TYR A 178 -29.99 -2.75 -22.96
N GLY A 179 -30.65 -2.92 -21.81
CA GLY A 179 -31.19 -1.81 -21.02
C GLY A 179 -30.10 -0.90 -20.46
N VAL A 180 -29.03 -1.47 -19.90
CA VAL A 180 -27.88 -0.70 -19.40
C VAL A 180 -27.23 0.12 -20.51
N LEU A 181 -26.98 -0.48 -21.69
CA LEU A 181 -26.47 0.23 -22.85
C LEU A 181 -27.45 1.30 -23.36
N ASN A 182 -28.74 0.99 -23.46
CA ASN A 182 -29.77 1.92 -23.95
C ASN A 182 -29.93 3.15 -23.05
N TYR A 183 -29.91 2.99 -21.71
CA TYR A 183 -30.01 4.14 -20.81
C TYR A 183 -28.77 5.04 -20.87
N LEU A 184 -27.56 4.47 -20.90
CA LEU A 184 -26.33 5.24 -21.06
C LEU A 184 -26.29 5.96 -22.41
N GLN A 185 -26.66 5.27 -23.51
CA GLN A 185 -26.75 5.86 -24.85
C GLN A 185 -27.80 6.97 -24.91
N ALA A 186 -28.97 6.81 -24.28
CA ALA A 186 -30.01 7.83 -24.23
C ALA A 186 -29.55 9.10 -23.47
N LEU A 187 -28.76 8.96 -22.41
CA LEU A 187 -28.14 10.10 -21.72
C LEU A 187 -27.13 10.85 -22.63
N VAL A 188 -26.31 10.12 -23.38
CA VAL A 188 -25.39 10.71 -24.39
C VAL A 188 -26.15 11.44 -25.50
N GLU A 189 -27.21 10.83 -26.04
CA GLU A 189 -28.00 11.42 -27.13
C GLU A 189 -28.82 12.65 -26.68
N LYS A 190 -29.46 12.61 -25.50
CA LYS A 190 -30.26 13.75 -24.99
C LYS A 190 -29.40 14.93 -24.54
N SER A 191 -28.23 14.67 -23.95
CA SER A 191 -27.30 15.71 -23.53
C SER A 191 -26.65 16.48 -24.68
N LYS A 192 -26.70 15.93 -25.90
CA LYS A 192 -25.99 16.43 -27.10
C LYS A 192 -24.48 16.58 -26.92
N ILE A 193 -23.89 15.93 -25.92
CA ILE A 193 -22.50 16.16 -25.51
C ILE A 193 -21.50 15.95 -26.66
N ILE A 194 -21.77 15.00 -27.57
CA ILE A 194 -20.94 14.76 -28.76
C ILE A 194 -20.81 16.02 -29.63
N GLN A 195 -21.90 16.77 -29.83
CA GLN A 195 -21.90 17.99 -30.65
C GLN A 195 -21.08 19.12 -30.00
N ILE A 196 -21.11 19.21 -28.67
CA ILE A 196 -20.33 20.19 -27.89
C ILE A 196 -18.83 19.85 -28.00
N LEU A 197 -18.45 18.58 -27.87
CA LEU A 197 -17.07 18.13 -27.98
C LEU A 197 -16.52 18.17 -29.42
N GLU A 198 -17.38 18.06 -30.43
CA GLU A 198 -17.03 18.33 -31.83
C GLU A 198 -16.76 19.82 -32.05
N GLN A 199 -17.58 20.71 -31.49
CA GLN A 199 -17.38 22.17 -31.52
C GLN A 199 -16.12 22.62 -30.73
N GLU A 200 -15.75 21.90 -29.67
CA GLU A 200 -14.48 22.09 -28.95
C GLU A 200 -13.26 21.74 -29.80
N LYS A 201 -13.33 20.67 -30.59
CA LYS A 201 -12.28 20.31 -31.56
C LYS A 201 -12.18 21.29 -32.73
N GLU A 202 -13.27 21.96 -33.09
CA GLU A 202 -13.27 23.07 -34.05
C GLU A 202 -12.86 24.43 -33.43
N GLY A 203 -12.70 24.49 -32.10
CA GLY A 203 -12.26 25.69 -31.36
C GLY A 203 -13.34 26.76 -31.15
N ALA A 204 -14.62 26.39 -31.21
CA ALA A 204 -15.75 27.31 -31.14
C ALA A 204 -16.30 27.53 -29.71
N GLU A 205 -16.41 26.47 -28.91
CA GLU A 205 -16.80 26.49 -27.49
C GLU A 205 -15.90 25.54 -26.69
N GLN A 206 -15.74 25.71 -25.37
CA GLN A 206 -14.93 24.83 -24.53
C GLN A 206 -15.81 24.21 -23.44
N PHE A 207 -15.78 22.87 -23.28
CA PHE A 207 -16.62 22.19 -22.29
C PHE A 207 -15.91 22.15 -20.93
N THR A 208 -16.24 23.09 -20.04
CA THR A 208 -15.52 23.24 -18.77
C THR A 208 -16.16 22.43 -17.63
N ALA A 209 -15.37 22.12 -16.59
CA ALA A 209 -15.89 21.49 -15.37
C ALA A 209 -16.89 22.39 -14.59
N THR A 210 -17.01 23.66 -14.97
CA THR A 210 -17.94 24.67 -14.43
C THR A 210 -19.24 24.82 -15.24
N ASP A 211 -19.42 24.10 -16.35
CA ASP A 211 -20.56 24.28 -17.25
C ASP A 211 -21.90 23.85 -16.63
N GLY A 212 -22.88 24.75 -16.66
CA GLY A 212 -24.22 24.51 -16.11
C GLY A 212 -24.37 24.82 -14.62
N TYR A 213 -23.36 25.46 -14.01
CA TYR A 213 -23.46 26.15 -12.71
C TYR A 213 -23.72 27.66 -12.86
N ASP A 214 -24.35 28.08 -13.95
CA ASP A 214 -24.63 29.47 -14.25
C ASP A 214 -25.78 30.04 -13.39
N TYR A 215 -25.60 31.28 -12.93
CA TYR A 215 -26.63 32.03 -12.19
C TYR A 215 -27.93 32.28 -12.98
N ASN A 216 -27.86 32.19 -14.32
CA ASN A 216 -29.00 32.46 -15.20
C ASN A 216 -29.96 31.26 -15.38
N GLY A 217 -29.68 30.13 -14.72
CA GLY A 217 -30.69 29.10 -14.44
C GLY A 217 -30.41 27.71 -15.02
N GLY A 218 -29.27 27.48 -15.66
CA GLY A 218 -28.91 26.16 -16.19
C GLY A 218 -28.84 25.03 -15.15
N SER A 219 -28.73 23.81 -15.67
CA SER A 219 -28.44 22.59 -14.91
C SER A 219 -27.26 21.88 -15.56
N ASN A 220 -26.23 21.59 -14.76
CA ASN A 220 -25.09 20.77 -15.17
C ASN A 220 -25.48 19.29 -15.35
N VAL A 221 -26.53 18.82 -14.68
CA VAL A 221 -26.86 17.40 -14.48
C VAL A 221 -26.91 16.62 -15.79
N LEU A 222 -27.72 17.04 -16.77
CA LEU A 222 -27.86 16.31 -18.03
C LEU A 222 -26.57 16.33 -18.88
N LYS A 223 -25.87 17.47 -18.96
CA LYS A 223 -24.61 17.59 -19.72
C LYS A 223 -23.52 16.69 -19.13
N VAL A 224 -23.32 16.78 -17.80
CA VAL A 224 -22.26 16.07 -17.07
C VAL A 224 -22.56 14.57 -16.96
N LEU A 225 -23.82 14.16 -16.76
CA LEU A 225 -24.20 12.74 -16.84
C LEU A 225 -24.05 12.18 -18.26
N GLY A 226 -24.34 12.96 -19.31
CA GLY A 226 -24.07 12.58 -20.69
C GLY A 226 -22.58 12.32 -20.93
N TYR A 227 -21.73 13.26 -20.50
CA TYR A 227 -20.27 13.13 -20.60
C TYR A 227 -19.74 11.90 -19.83
N PHE A 228 -20.15 11.70 -18.58
CA PHE A 228 -19.75 10.52 -17.80
C PHE A 228 -20.34 9.20 -18.35
N SER A 229 -21.51 9.24 -18.99
CA SER A 229 -22.11 8.06 -19.62
C SER A 229 -21.27 7.52 -20.79
N MET A 230 -20.50 8.37 -21.50
CA MET A 230 -19.54 7.91 -22.52
C MET A 230 -18.43 7.04 -21.90
N ILE A 231 -17.95 7.40 -20.70
CA ILE A 231 -16.96 6.65 -19.94
C ILE A 231 -17.60 5.37 -19.36
N GLY A 232 -18.86 5.44 -18.93
CA GLY A 232 -19.68 4.29 -18.54
C GLY A 232 -19.84 3.27 -19.67
N LEU A 233 -20.12 3.73 -20.90
CA LEU A 233 -20.19 2.88 -22.10
C LEU A 233 -18.84 2.19 -22.37
N LEU A 234 -17.72 2.92 -22.36
CA LEU A 234 -16.38 2.32 -22.45
C LEU A 234 -16.17 1.22 -21.40
N ARG A 235 -16.52 1.48 -20.13
CA ARG A 235 -16.43 0.49 -19.04
C ARG A 235 -17.29 -0.74 -19.34
N VAL A 236 -18.55 -0.58 -19.74
CA VAL A 236 -19.46 -1.71 -20.07
C VAL A 236 -18.91 -2.52 -21.26
N HIS A 237 -18.49 -1.87 -22.34
CA HIS A 237 -17.90 -2.56 -23.50
C HIS A 237 -16.61 -3.31 -23.15
N CYS A 238 -15.74 -2.75 -22.29
CA CYS A 238 -14.56 -3.45 -21.77
C CYS A 238 -14.90 -4.66 -20.88
N LEU A 239 -16.00 -4.62 -20.12
CA LEU A 239 -16.47 -5.75 -19.31
C LEU A 239 -17.06 -6.88 -20.17
N LEU A 240 -17.65 -6.54 -21.32
CA LEU A 240 -18.17 -7.48 -22.32
C LEU A 240 -17.08 -8.03 -23.25
N GLY A 241 -15.93 -7.35 -23.35
CA GLY A 241 -14.80 -7.71 -24.21
C GLY A 241 -14.83 -7.10 -25.62
N ASP A 242 -15.72 -6.15 -25.89
CA ASP A 242 -15.75 -5.37 -27.14
C ASP A 242 -14.92 -4.10 -27.00
N TYR A 243 -13.59 -4.26 -27.09
CA TYR A 243 -12.66 -3.15 -26.98
C TYR A 243 -12.78 -2.14 -28.13
N HIS A 244 -13.24 -2.57 -29.32
CA HIS A 244 -13.32 -1.71 -30.50
C HIS A 244 -14.48 -0.72 -30.40
N THR A 245 -15.69 -1.19 -30.05
CA THR A 245 -16.83 -0.29 -29.82
C THR A 245 -16.60 0.57 -28.57
N GLY A 246 -16.01 0.02 -27.52
CA GLY A 246 -15.64 0.79 -26.32
C GLY A 246 -14.73 1.98 -26.61
N LEU A 247 -13.68 1.80 -27.43
CA LEU A 247 -12.84 2.92 -27.87
C LEU A 247 -13.58 3.90 -28.78
N LYS A 248 -14.48 3.42 -29.65
CA LYS A 248 -15.31 4.28 -30.50
C LYS A 248 -16.24 5.20 -29.70
N CYS A 249 -16.75 4.75 -28.55
CA CYS A 249 -17.55 5.59 -27.64
C CYS A 249 -16.77 6.74 -27.01
N LEU A 250 -15.44 6.60 -26.81
CA LEU A 250 -14.60 7.65 -26.24
C LEU A 250 -14.01 8.61 -27.29
N LEU A 251 -14.08 8.27 -28.58
CA LEU A 251 -13.46 8.99 -29.70
C LEU A 251 -13.80 10.50 -29.80
N PRO A 252 -15.00 11.00 -29.38
CA PRO A 252 -15.26 12.44 -29.32
C PRO A 252 -14.47 13.17 -28.23
N ILE A 253 -14.04 12.52 -27.14
CA ILE A 253 -13.24 13.10 -26.06
C ILE A 253 -11.74 13.05 -26.43
N ASP A 254 -11.04 14.18 -26.31
CA ASP A 254 -9.57 14.20 -26.47
C ASP A 254 -8.86 13.87 -25.15
N ILE A 255 -8.23 12.70 -25.11
CA ILE A 255 -7.50 12.14 -23.96
C ILE A 255 -6.06 12.71 -23.87
N SER A 256 -5.62 13.45 -24.89
CA SER A 256 -4.37 14.21 -24.85
C SER A 256 -4.50 15.54 -24.09
N GLN A 257 -5.72 16.07 -23.97
CA GLN A 257 -6.05 17.35 -23.33
C GLN A 257 -6.74 17.18 -21.97
N PRO A 258 -6.69 18.19 -21.09
CA PRO A 258 -7.27 18.10 -19.74
C PRO A 258 -8.79 18.32 -19.72
N GLY A 259 -9.56 17.32 -20.18
CA GLY A 259 -11.02 17.35 -20.17
C GLY A 259 -11.67 17.14 -18.80
N VAL A 260 -13.00 17.32 -18.73
CA VAL A 260 -13.80 17.29 -17.47
C VAL A 260 -13.65 16.02 -16.64
N TYR A 261 -13.30 14.88 -17.26
CA TYR A 261 -13.00 13.62 -16.58
C TYR A 261 -11.84 13.72 -15.56
N ILE A 262 -10.95 14.72 -15.68
CA ILE A 262 -9.85 14.94 -14.72
C ILE A 262 -10.33 15.64 -13.44
N SER A 263 -11.48 16.33 -13.46
CA SER A 263 -12.03 17.01 -12.27
C SER A 263 -12.50 16.07 -11.16
N VAL A 264 -12.73 14.79 -11.48
CA VAL A 264 -13.13 13.75 -10.55
C VAL A 264 -12.09 12.63 -10.58
N ILE A 265 -11.40 12.40 -9.45
CA ILE A 265 -10.27 11.44 -9.36
C ILE A 265 -10.71 10.02 -9.76
N GLY A 266 -11.91 9.59 -9.33
CA GLY A 266 -12.50 8.31 -9.71
C GLY A 266 -12.69 8.17 -11.22
N SER A 267 -13.24 9.21 -11.87
CA SER A 267 -13.46 9.26 -13.32
C SER A 267 -12.15 9.23 -14.10
N HIS A 268 -11.14 9.99 -13.67
CA HIS A 268 -9.82 10.01 -14.29
C HIS A 268 -9.16 8.62 -14.27
N ILE A 269 -9.18 7.95 -13.10
CA ILE A 269 -8.61 6.61 -12.93
C ILE A 269 -9.41 5.57 -13.73
N ALA A 270 -10.74 5.60 -13.68
CA ALA A 270 -11.60 4.67 -14.39
C ALA A 270 -11.46 4.79 -15.92
N THR A 271 -11.38 6.02 -16.45
CA THR A 271 -11.20 6.29 -17.88
C THR A 271 -9.89 5.70 -18.37
N ILE A 272 -8.76 6.08 -17.75
CA ILE A 272 -7.43 5.65 -18.20
C ILE A 272 -7.22 4.15 -17.99
N TYR A 273 -7.74 3.55 -16.91
CA TYR A 273 -7.66 2.10 -16.69
C TYR A 273 -8.35 1.31 -17.81
N HIS A 274 -9.59 1.65 -18.17
CA HIS A 274 -10.32 0.92 -19.22
C HIS A 274 -9.80 1.26 -20.63
N TYR A 275 -9.43 2.52 -20.90
CA TYR A 275 -8.82 2.92 -22.18
C TYR A 275 -7.47 2.25 -22.42
N GLY A 276 -6.58 2.24 -21.41
CA GLY A 276 -5.29 1.56 -21.48
C GLY A 276 -5.43 0.05 -21.64
N PHE A 277 -6.39 -0.57 -20.94
CA PHE A 277 -6.67 -2.00 -21.07
C PHE A 277 -7.24 -2.36 -22.47
N ALA A 278 -8.17 -1.57 -23.01
CA ALA A 278 -8.68 -1.75 -24.36
C ALA A 278 -7.57 -1.64 -25.42
N ASN A 279 -6.67 -0.65 -25.29
CA ASN A 279 -5.53 -0.50 -26.18
C ASN A 279 -4.53 -1.67 -26.07
N LEU A 280 -4.27 -2.19 -24.87
CA LEU A 280 -3.45 -3.39 -24.64
C LEU A 280 -4.02 -4.61 -25.38
N MET A 281 -5.33 -4.85 -25.26
CA MET A 281 -6.00 -5.97 -25.94
C MET A 281 -6.07 -5.80 -27.47
N LEU A 282 -6.01 -4.55 -27.98
CA LEU A 282 -5.98 -4.22 -29.40
C LEU A 282 -4.55 -4.05 -29.98
N ARG A 283 -3.51 -4.54 -29.30
CA ARG A 283 -2.07 -4.41 -29.66
C ARG A 283 -1.53 -2.96 -29.76
N ARG A 284 -2.27 -1.96 -29.28
CA ARG A 284 -1.88 -0.54 -29.19
C ARG A 284 -1.05 -0.27 -27.92
N TYR A 285 -0.02 -1.09 -27.68
CA TYR A 285 0.80 -1.04 -26.47
C TYR A 285 1.49 0.31 -26.24
N THR A 286 1.85 1.00 -27.32
CA THR A 286 2.53 2.31 -27.31
C THR A 286 1.66 3.41 -26.72
N GLU A 287 0.36 3.42 -27.04
CA GLU A 287 -0.64 4.29 -26.41
C GLU A 287 -0.89 3.87 -24.96
N ALA A 288 -1.07 2.56 -24.70
CA ALA A 288 -1.31 2.04 -23.35
C ALA A 288 -0.18 2.42 -22.37
N ILE A 289 1.08 2.33 -22.79
CA ILE A 289 2.27 2.73 -21.99
C ILE A 289 2.23 4.23 -21.65
N ARG A 290 1.89 5.10 -22.61
CA ARG A 290 1.81 6.56 -22.36
C ARG A 290 0.72 6.89 -21.36
N GLU A 291 -0.47 6.33 -21.53
CA GLU A 291 -1.61 6.65 -20.66
C GLU A 291 -1.44 6.05 -19.25
N PHE A 292 -0.94 4.82 -19.11
CA PHE A 292 -0.58 4.27 -17.81
C PHE A 292 0.52 5.10 -17.11
N ASN A 293 1.52 5.61 -17.85
CA ASN A 293 2.52 6.51 -17.29
C ASN A 293 1.90 7.84 -16.79
N LYS A 294 1.01 8.48 -17.58
CA LYS A 294 0.30 9.71 -17.16
C LYS A 294 -0.47 9.53 -15.84
N ILE A 295 -1.31 8.49 -15.74
CA ILE A 295 -2.16 8.29 -14.55
C ILE A 295 -1.36 7.88 -13.31
N LEU A 296 -0.28 7.09 -13.47
CA LEU A 296 0.58 6.72 -12.35
C LEU A 296 1.36 7.94 -11.81
N LEU A 297 1.76 8.88 -12.68
CA LEU A 297 2.31 10.18 -12.26
C LEU A 297 1.28 11.07 -11.56
N TYR A 298 0.05 11.10 -12.06
CA TYR A 298 -1.05 11.83 -11.42
C TYR A 298 -1.34 11.29 -10.01
N ILE A 299 -1.49 9.97 -9.87
CA ILE A 299 -1.69 9.31 -8.56
C ILE A 299 -0.48 9.52 -7.65
N PHE A 300 0.75 9.46 -8.16
CA PHE A 300 1.96 9.72 -7.35
C PHE A 300 1.95 11.13 -6.73
N LYS A 301 1.49 12.14 -7.47
CA LYS A 301 1.31 13.51 -6.96
C LYS A 301 0.10 13.62 -6.01
N ALA A 302 -1.04 13.00 -6.36
CA ALA A 302 -2.27 13.08 -5.57
C ALA A 302 -2.21 12.35 -4.21
N LYS A 303 -1.31 11.36 -4.04
CA LYS A 303 -1.09 10.59 -2.80
C LYS A 303 -0.76 11.43 -1.57
N GLN A 304 -0.24 12.65 -1.74
CA GLN A 304 0.07 13.55 -0.61
C GLN A 304 -1.19 14.19 0.01
N TYR A 305 -2.28 14.32 -0.74
CA TYR A 305 -3.46 15.09 -0.32
C TYR A 305 -4.61 14.24 0.23
N HIS A 306 -4.70 12.96 -0.13
CA HIS A 306 -5.93 12.15 0.03
C HIS A 306 -5.85 11.01 1.06
N GLN A 307 -4.86 11.00 1.95
CA GLN A 307 -4.63 9.90 2.93
C GLN A 307 -5.76 9.66 3.96
N LYS A 308 -6.84 10.45 3.92
CA LYS A 308 -7.99 10.36 4.85
C LYS A 308 -9.33 10.00 4.20
N SER A 309 -9.39 9.81 2.88
CA SER A 309 -10.64 9.42 2.20
C SER A 309 -10.81 7.91 2.17
N ALA A 310 -12.03 7.41 2.39
CA ALA A 310 -12.38 6.00 2.24
C ALA A 310 -12.12 5.46 0.82
N GLN A 311 -12.09 6.32 -0.21
CA GLN A 311 -11.76 5.93 -1.58
C GLN A 311 -10.25 5.60 -1.77
N TYR A 312 -9.38 5.97 -0.82
CA TYR A 312 -7.92 5.85 -0.96
C TYR A 312 -7.43 4.40 -1.15
N GLU A 313 -8.04 3.41 -0.49
CA GLU A 313 -7.67 2.00 -0.65
C GLU A 313 -8.01 1.48 -2.06
N LEU A 314 -9.16 1.88 -2.60
CA LEU A 314 -9.58 1.53 -3.96
C LEU A 314 -8.64 2.15 -5.01
N ILE A 315 -8.22 3.40 -4.79
CA ILE A 315 -7.22 4.10 -5.61
C ILE A 315 -5.86 3.40 -5.54
N LEU A 316 -5.39 2.97 -4.36
CA LEU A 316 -4.15 2.21 -4.21
C LEU A 316 -4.21 0.87 -4.96
N LYS A 317 -5.31 0.12 -4.81
CA LYS A 317 -5.52 -1.14 -5.52
C LYS A 317 -5.52 -0.95 -7.04
N LYS A 318 -6.18 0.09 -7.56
CA LYS A 318 -6.16 0.42 -9.00
C LYS A 318 -4.78 0.86 -9.48
N ASN A 319 -4.04 1.63 -8.69
CA ASN A 319 -2.64 1.98 -8.95
C ASN A 319 -1.76 0.72 -9.11
N GLU A 320 -1.92 -0.30 -8.26
CA GLU A 320 -1.14 -1.55 -8.40
C GLU A 320 -1.56 -2.37 -9.62
N GLN A 321 -2.85 -2.49 -9.91
CA GLN A 321 -3.31 -3.11 -11.18
C GLN A 321 -2.71 -2.39 -12.40
N MET A 322 -2.63 -1.05 -12.40
CA MET A 322 -2.02 -0.31 -13.52
C MET A 322 -0.50 -0.48 -13.63
N TYR A 323 0.22 -0.63 -12.51
CA TYR A 323 1.64 -1.02 -12.56
C TYR A 323 1.83 -2.42 -13.17
N ALA A 324 0.95 -3.39 -12.88
CA ALA A 324 0.99 -4.72 -13.49
C ALA A 324 0.66 -4.70 -15.00
N LEU A 325 -0.34 -3.93 -15.45
CA LEU A 325 -0.62 -3.74 -16.88
C LEU A 325 0.53 -3.03 -17.62
N LEU A 326 1.19 -2.08 -16.97
CA LEU A 326 2.39 -1.42 -17.50
C LEU A 326 3.58 -2.40 -17.60
N ALA A 327 3.77 -3.28 -16.61
CA ALA A 327 4.78 -4.34 -16.65
C ALA A 327 4.59 -5.28 -17.85
N ILE A 328 3.36 -5.76 -18.06
CA ILE A 328 2.97 -6.58 -19.24
C ILE A 328 3.22 -5.82 -20.54
N SER A 329 2.81 -4.55 -20.62
CA SER A 329 2.96 -3.74 -21.84
C SER A 329 4.43 -3.55 -22.21
N LEU A 330 5.31 -3.38 -21.22
CA LEU A 330 6.75 -3.16 -21.40
C LEU A 330 7.57 -4.45 -21.59
N SER A 331 7.06 -5.62 -21.19
CA SER A 331 7.69 -6.91 -21.55
C SER A 331 7.37 -7.30 -23.00
N LEU A 332 6.13 -7.07 -23.45
CA LEU A 332 5.74 -7.26 -24.85
C LEU A 332 6.39 -6.21 -25.78
N CYS A 333 6.34 -4.92 -25.40
CA CYS A 333 6.87 -3.79 -26.18
C CYS A 333 7.84 -2.93 -25.33
N PRO A 334 9.18 -3.18 -25.38
CA PRO A 334 10.19 -2.53 -24.53
C PRO A 334 10.47 -1.03 -24.74
N GLN A 335 9.44 -0.19 -24.87
CA GLN A 335 9.54 1.26 -25.06
C GLN A 335 9.71 2.03 -23.74
N VAL A 336 10.73 1.66 -22.95
CA VAL A 336 11.06 2.28 -21.64
C VAL A 336 11.31 3.79 -21.75
N GLN A 337 11.63 4.31 -22.95
CA GLN A 337 11.81 5.74 -23.20
C GLN A 337 10.52 6.58 -23.02
N LEU A 338 9.33 5.97 -23.08
CA LEU A 338 8.04 6.62 -22.89
C LEU A 338 7.61 6.75 -21.40
N VAL A 339 8.38 6.17 -20.48
CA VAL A 339 8.07 6.11 -19.05
C VAL A 339 8.94 7.10 -18.28
N GLU A 340 8.35 7.88 -17.37
CA GLU A 340 9.14 8.76 -16.49
C GLU A 340 9.95 7.96 -15.47
N GLU A 341 11.11 8.52 -15.08
CA GLU A 341 12.10 7.83 -14.24
C GLU A 341 11.55 7.41 -12.87
N THR A 342 10.64 8.21 -12.30
CA THR A 342 9.94 7.94 -11.04
C THR A 342 9.05 6.70 -11.11
N VAL A 343 8.20 6.60 -12.14
CA VAL A 343 7.33 5.44 -12.42
C VAL A 343 8.19 4.22 -12.75
N ASN A 344 9.23 4.39 -13.58
CA ASN A 344 10.17 3.33 -13.94
C ASN A 344 11.01 2.82 -12.76
N SER A 345 11.22 3.64 -11.72
CA SER A 345 11.84 3.19 -10.47
C SER A 345 10.90 2.28 -9.68
N GLN A 346 9.68 2.73 -9.39
CA GLN A 346 8.67 1.95 -8.65
C GLN A 346 8.26 0.67 -9.38
N LEU A 347 8.20 0.71 -10.71
CA LEU A 347 7.95 -0.45 -11.56
C LEU A 347 9.05 -1.51 -11.42
N ARG A 348 10.33 -1.10 -11.46
CA ARG A 348 11.46 -2.02 -11.30
C ARG A 348 11.60 -2.55 -9.88
N GLU A 349 11.27 -1.74 -8.87
CA GLU A 349 11.21 -2.17 -7.47
C GLU A 349 10.15 -3.26 -7.22
N LYS A 350 8.94 -3.10 -7.78
CA LYS A 350 7.84 -4.07 -7.56
C LYS A 350 7.81 -5.26 -8.53
N TYR A 351 8.15 -5.05 -9.79
CA TYR A 351 7.95 -6.04 -10.86
C TYR A 351 9.22 -6.34 -11.68
N GLY A 352 10.37 -5.74 -11.35
CA GLY A 352 11.59 -5.84 -12.16
C GLY A 352 12.05 -7.27 -12.42
N GLU A 353 12.06 -8.14 -11.41
CA GLU A 353 12.43 -9.56 -11.58
C GLU A 353 11.43 -10.30 -12.50
N LYS A 354 10.12 -10.10 -12.28
CA LYS A 354 9.07 -10.70 -13.12
C LYS A 354 9.15 -10.21 -14.56
N MET A 355 9.42 -8.93 -14.79
CA MET A 355 9.65 -8.37 -16.13
C MET A 355 10.89 -8.98 -16.80
N MET A 356 11.99 -9.15 -16.06
CA MET A 356 13.20 -9.80 -16.57
C MET A 356 12.97 -11.27 -16.93
N ARG A 357 12.10 -12.01 -16.23
CA ARG A 357 11.69 -13.38 -16.60
C ARG A 357 10.71 -13.39 -17.78
N MET A 358 9.69 -12.52 -17.80
CA MET A 358 8.72 -12.37 -18.90
C MET A 358 9.33 -11.90 -20.23
N GLN A 359 10.56 -11.35 -20.22
CA GLN A 359 11.32 -10.96 -21.41
C GLN A 359 12.28 -12.06 -21.92
N ARG A 360 12.46 -13.18 -21.19
CA ARG A 360 13.26 -14.32 -21.66
C ARG A 360 12.52 -15.08 -22.76
N TYR A 361 13.28 -15.81 -23.56
CA TYR A 361 12.77 -16.80 -24.50
C TYR A 361 12.76 -18.16 -23.80
N ASP A 362 11.72 -18.38 -23.00
CA ASP A 362 11.57 -19.52 -22.08
C ASP A 362 10.07 -19.74 -21.79
N ASP A 363 9.60 -20.99 -21.69
CA ASP A 363 8.19 -21.32 -21.41
C ASP A 363 7.75 -20.87 -20.00
N GLU A 364 8.69 -20.68 -19.07
CA GLU A 364 8.45 -20.05 -17.76
C GLU A 364 7.80 -18.65 -17.84
N ALA A 365 7.92 -17.96 -18.99
CA ALA A 365 7.34 -16.63 -19.15
C ALA A 365 5.80 -16.67 -19.15
N ILE A 366 5.18 -17.71 -19.72
CA ILE A 366 3.73 -17.75 -19.97
C ILE A 366 2.91 -17.77 -18.67
N PRO A 367 3.24 -18.56 -17.63
CA PRO A 367 2.58 -18.49 -16.32
C PRO A 367 2.66 -17.10 -15.65
N LEU A 368 3.74 -16.34 -15.85
CA LEU A 368 3.88 -14.99 -15.29
C LEU A 368 2.94 -13.98 -15.98
N TYR A 369 2.70 -14.13 -17.28
CA TYR A 369 1.69 -13.35 -18.00
C TYR A 369 0.26 -13.67 -17.52
N ASP A 370 -0.06 -14.94 -17.24
CA ASP A 370 -1.35 -15.33 -16.65
C ASP A 370 -1.52 -14.78 -15.22
N GLU A 371 -0.50 -14.89 -14.36
CA GLU A 371 -0.55 -14.36 -12.99
C GLU A 371 -0.83 -12.84 -12.97
N LEU A 372 -0.09 -12.06 -13.76
CA LEU A 372 -0.26 -10.61 -13.80
C LEU A 372 -1.57 -10.19 -14.50
N PHE A 373 -2.01 -10.91 -15.53
CA PHE A 373 -3.30 -10.66 -16.17
C PHE A 373 -4.46 -10.98 -15.23
N SER A 374 -4.42 -12.14 -14.56
CA SER A 374 -5.37 -12.57 -13.52
C SER A 374 -5.55 -11.53 -12.41
N TYR A 375 -4.46 -10.89 -11.99
CA TYR A 375 -4.48 -9.85 -10.96
C TYR A 375 -5.02 -8.51 -11.47
N ALA A 376 -4.71 -8.13 -12.72
CA ALA A 376 -4.86 -6.76 -13.21
C ALA A 376 -6.08 -6.51 -14.12
N CYS A 377 -6.66 -7.54 -14.73
CA CYS A 377 -7.77 -7.41 -15.69
C CYS A 377 -9.08 -6.88 -15.05
N PRO A 378 -9.99 -6.32 -15.86
CA PRO A 378 -11.38 -6.13 -15.45
C PRO A 378 -12.05 -7.47 -15.10
N LYS A 379 -13.00 -7.48 -14.15
CA LYS A 379 -13.83 -8.65 -13.90
C LYS A 379 -14.91 -8.77 -14.98
N PHE A 380 -14.58 -9.44 -16.09
CA PHE A 380 -15.45 -9.65 -17.25
C PHE A 380 -16.82 -10.25 -16.88
N ILE A 381 -17.81 -10.03 -17.75
CA ILE A 381 -19.19 -10.50 -17.60
C ILE A 381 -19.68 -11.21 -18.86
N THR A 382 -20.51 -12.23 -18.68
CA THR A 382 -21.19 -12.91 -19.80
C THR A 382 -22.45 -12.13 -20.19
N PRO A 383 -22.68 -11.79 -21.46
CA PRO A 383 -23.85 -11.00 -21.87
C PRO A 383 -25.17 -11.78 -21.70
N SER A 384 -25.16 -13.07 -22.04
CA SER A 384 -26.34 -13.95 -21.98
C SER A 384 -26.73 -14.28 -20.52
N ALA A 385 -28.01 -14.60 -20.33
CA ALA A 385 -28.41 -15.35 -19.14
C ALA A 385 -27.75 -16.75 -19.15
N PRO A 386 -27.32 -17.27 -17.99
CA PRO A 386 -26.82 -18.64 -17.88
C PRO A 386 -27.95 -19.66 -18.13
N SER A 387 -27.64 -20.84 -18.69
CA SER A 387 -28.65 -21.90 -18.77
C SER A 387 -29.02 -22.38 -17.36
N TYR A 388 -30.31 -22.29 -17.04
CA TYR A 388 -30.87 -22.73 -15.76
C TYR A 388 -31.13 -24.24 -15.69
N GLU A 389 -30.63 -25.01 -16.66
CA GLU A 389 -30.75 -26.47 -16.75
C GLU A 389 -29.43 -27.18 -16.39
N GLU A 390 -28.29 -26.48 -16.45
CA GLU A 390 -26.95 -26.98 -16.09
C GLU A 390 -26.38 -26.26 -14.85
N PRO A 391 -26.79 -26.64 -13.62
CA PRO A 391 -26.48 -25.90 -12.39
C PRO A 391 -25.00 -25.96 -11.94
N LEU A 392 -24.15 -26.72 -12.63
CA LEU A 392 -22.75 -26.96 -12.26
C LEU A 392 -21.76 -25.97 -12.90
N VAL A 393 -22.15 -25.23 -13.94
CA VAL A 393 -21.26 -24.34 -14.70
C VAL A 393 -21.20 -22.94 -14.05
N ASN A 394 -19.98 -22.40 -13.87
CA ASN A 394 -19.76 -21.06 -13.32
C ASN A 394 -19.38 -20.09 -14.44
N TYR A 395 -20.39 -19.62 -15.16
CA TYR A 395 -20.28 -18.78 -16.36
C TYR A 395 -19.37 -17.54 -16.20
N ASN A 396 -19.14 -17.04 -14.98
CA ASN A 396 -18.16 -15.98 -14.69
C ASN A 396 -16.72 -16.39 -15.07
N GLN A 397 -16.34 -17.64 -14.78
CA GLN A 397 -15.02 -18.16 -15.10
C GLN A 397 -14.84 -18.32 -16.60
N ASP A 398 -15.90 -18.54 -17.36
CA ASP A 398 -15.81 -18.82 -18.80
C ASP A 398 -15.66 -17.53 -19.62
N ALA A 399 -16.32 -16.43 -19.21
CA ALA A 399 -16.02 -15.08 -19.72
C ALA A 399 -14.55 -14.69 -19.45
N TYR A 400 -14.04 -14.96 -18.25
CA TYR A 400 -12.62 -14.74 -17.92
C TYR A 400 -11.68 -15.61 -18.76
N ARG A 401 -11.92 -16.93 -18.81
CA ARG A 401 -11.13 -17.91 -19.58
C ARG A 401 -11.08 -17.56 -21.05
N LEU A 402 -12.17 -17.04 -21.64
CA LEU A 402 -12.19 -16.62 -23.04
C LEU A 402 -11.21 -15.46 -23.28
N GLN A 403 -11.27 -14.41 -22.46
CA GLN A 403 -10.37 -13.25 -22.59
C GLN A 403 -8.91 -13.60 -22.27
N LEU A 404 -8.67 -14.41 -21.24
CA LEU A 404 -7.35 -14.96 -20.93
C LEU A 404 -6.80 -15.80 -22.09
N LYS A 405 -7.62 -16.69 -22.68
CA LYS A 405 -7.20 -17.55 -23.81
C LYS A 405 -6.83 -16.71 -25.04
N LEU A 406 -7.57 -15.64 -25.33
CA LEU A 406 -7.25 -14.70 -26.41
C LEU A 406 -5.95 -13.95 -26.12
N PHE A 407 -5.76 -13.46 -24.89
CA PHE A 407 -4.54 -12.78 -24.47
C PHE A 407 -3.31 -13.70 -24.51
N ILE A 408 -3.37 -14.89 -23.91
CA ILE A 408 -2.26 -15.85 -23.87
C ILE A 408 -1.92 -16.40 -25.28
N TYR A 409 -2.91 -16.54 -26.17
CA TYR A 409 -2.66 -16.87 -27.58
C TYR A 409 -1.82 -15.77 -28.27
N GLU A 410 -2.13 -14.50 -28.03
CA GLU A 410 -1.36 -13.37 -28.55
C GLU A 410 0.04 -13.30 -27.91
N VAL A 411 0.16 -13.49 -26.59
CA VAL A 411 1.45 -13.56 -25.88
C VAL A 411 2.34 -14.66 -26.46
N LYS A 412 1.81 -15.87 -26.69
CA LYS A 412 2.57 -16.97 -27.31
C LYS A 412 3.05 -16.61 -28.73
N GLN A 413 2.25 -15.92 -29.53
CA GLN A 413 2.68 -15.44 -30.85
C GLN A 413 3.72 -14.31 -30.78
N GLN A 414 3.72 -13.50 -29.72
CA GLN A 414 4.73 -12.47 -29.48
C GLN A 414 6.00 -13.00 -28.77
N HIS A 415 5.93 -14.15 -28.11
CA HIS A 415 7.09 -14.80 -27.47
C HIS A 415 8.15 -15.24 -28.48
N LEU A 416 7.73 -15.75 -29.64
CA LEU A 416 8.61 -16.02 -30.79
C LEU A 416 9.41 -14.77 -31.26
N LEU A 417 8.93 -13.57 -30.91
CA LEU A 417 9.55 -12.30 -31.26
C LEU A 417 10.56 -11.82 -30.20
N SER A 418 10.54 -12.34 -28.97
CA SER A 418 11.48 -11.96 -27.89
C SER A 418 12.88 -12.57 -28.10
N GLY A 419 12.94 -13.83 -28.52
CA GLY A 419 14.19 -14.49 -28.93
C GLY A 419 14.84 -13.74 -30.09
N LEU A 420 14.10 -13.52 -31.18
CA LEU A 420 14.54 -12.74 -32.35
C LEU A 420 15.02 -11.32 -31.98
N ARG A 421 14.26 -10.60 -31.13
CA ARG A 421 14.61 -9.27 -30.61
C ARG A 421 15.98 -9.25 -29.92
N THR A 422 16.38 -10.34 -29.25
CA THR A 422 17.66 -10.42 -28.55
C THR A 422 18.83 -10.39 -29.53
N PHE A 423 18.77 -11.15 -30.63
CA PHE A 423 19.80 -11.15 -31.67
C PHE A 423 19.79 -9.86 -32.50
N LEU A 424 18.62 -9.34 -32.88
CA LEU A 424 18.49 -8.11 -33.68
C LEU A 424 18.92 -6.82 -32.94
N LYS A 425 19.18 -6.85 -31.63
CA LYS A 425 19.81 -5.72 -30.90
C LYS A 425 21.34 -5.76 -30.91
N VAL A 426 21.94 -6.90 -31.23
CA VAL A 426 23.40 -7.11 -31.21
C VAL A 426 24.02 -6.93 -32.60
N TYR A 427 23.27 -7.28 -33.66
CA TYR A 427 23.75 -7.24 -35.04
C TYR A 427 23.00 -6.20 -35.87
N SER A 428 23.72 -5.17 -36.37
CA SER A 428 23.20 -4.21 -37.35
C SER A 428 22.88 -4.86 -38.71
N THR A 429 23.63 -5.90 -39.08
CA THR A 429 23.37 -6.75 -40.24
C THR A 429 23.68 -8.22 -39.93
N ILE A 430 22.81 -9.15 -40.28
CA ILE A 430 23.02 -10.60 -40.12
C ILE A 430 22.41 -11.38 -41.29
N SER A 431 23.09 -12.44 -41.74
CA SER A 431 22.56 -13.33 -42.79
C SER A 431 21.50 -14.30 -42.23
N ILE A 432 20.47 -14.59 -43.03
CA ILE A 432 19.37 -15.49 -42.67
C ILE A 432 19.87 -16.89 -42.28
N PRO A 433 20.77 -17.57 -43.04
CA PRO A 433 21.34 -18.86 -42.62
C PRO A 433 22.04 -18.82 -41.25
N LYS A 434 22.71 -17.70 -40.91
CA LYS A 434 23.42 -17.55 -39.64
C LYS A 434 22.48 -17.25 -38.47
N LEU A 435 21.44 -16.46 -38.71
CA LEU A 435 20.38 -16.21 -37.73
C LEU A 435 19.51 -17.46 -37.49
N ALA A 436 19.29 -18.27 -38.53
CA ALA A 436 18.63 -19.58 -38.45
C ALA A 436 19.41 -20.53 -37.55
N ALA A 437 20.73 -20.67 -37.80
CA ALA A 437 21.63 -21.48 -36.97
C ALA A 437 21.70 -21.01 -35.49
N TYR A 438 21.60 -19.71 -35.20
CA TYR A 438 21.55 -19.19 -33.82
C TYR A 438 20.20 -19.37 -33.10
N LEU A 439 19.13 -19.66 -33.85
CA LEU A 439 17.78 -19.90 -33.31
C LEU A 439 17.41 -21.40 -33.31
N GLU A 440 18.28 -22.27 -33.82
CA GLU A 440 18.03 -23.71 -34.02
C GLU A 440 16.79 -24.01 -34.89
N VAL A 441 16.50 -23.11 -35.84
CA VAL A 441 15.30 -23.11 -36.70
C VAL A 441 15.73 -23.05 -38.17
N ASP A 442 14.97 -23.68 -39.07
CA ASP A 442 15.26 -23.66 -40.51
C ASP A 442 15.00 -22.29 -41.17
N GLU A 443 15.60 -22.05 -42.33
CA GLU A 443 15.53 -20.75 -43.01
C GLU A 443 14.13 -20.36 -43.50
N LEU A 444 13.25 -21.32 -43.82
CA LEU A 444 11.88 -21.06 -44.28
C LEU A 444 10.98 -20.68 -43.10
N THR A 445 11.13 -21.38 -41.97
CA THR A 445 10.47 -21.03 -40.70
C THR A 445 10.99 -19.69 -40.18
N LEU A 446 12.30 -19.41 -40.24
CA LEU A 446 12.84 -18.10 -39.85
C LEU A 446 12.28 -16.96 -40.74
N ARG A 447 12.23 -17.14 -42.06
CA ARG A 447 11.61 -16.16 -42.97
C ARG A 447 10.13 -15.92 -42.63
N SER A 448 9.42 -16.97 -42.23
CA SER A 448 8.03 -16.90 -41.76
C SER A 448 7.89 -16.15 -40.42
N ILE A 449 8.83 -16.34 -39.47
CA ILE A 449 8.89 -15.60 -38.20
C ILE A 449 9.23 -14.12 -38.45
N LEU A 450 10.18 -13.80 -39.33
CA LEU A 450 10.54 -12.43 -39.71
C LEU A 450 9.35 -11.69 -40.35
N MET A 451 8.61 -12.35 -41.25
CA MET A 451 7.39 -11.81 -41.83
C MET A 451 6.29 -11.61 -40.76
N THR A 452 6.12 -12.58 -39.86
CA THR A 452 5.16 -12.51 -38.74
C THR A 452 5.49 -11.36 -37.78
N TYR A 453 6.77 -11.16 -37.42
CA TYR A 453 7.23 -10.01 -36.63
C TYR A 453 6.76 -8.70 -37.27
N LYS A 454 6.98 -8.55 -38.58
CA LYS A 454 6.68 -7.31 -39.30
C LYS A 454 5.18 -7.04 -39.43
N HIS A 455 4.35 -8.08 -39.58
CA HIS A 455 2.89 -7.92 -39.54
C HIS A 455 2.35 -7.66 -38.13
N LYS A 456 2.91 -8.29 -37.09
CA LYS A 456 2.42 -8.18 -35.70
C LYS A 456 2.84 -6.88 -35.01
N THR A 457 4.00 -6.33 -35.36
CA THR A 457 4.48 -5.05 -34.83
C THR A 457 3.88 -3.83 -35.53
N HIS A 458 3.15 -4.01 -36.63
CA HIS A 458 2.42 -2.93 -37.30
C HIS A 458 0.96 -2.94 -36.85
N ALA A 459 0.52 -1.83 -36.26
CA ALA A 459 -0.86 -1.57 -35.90
C ALA A 459 -1.54 -0.67 -36.94
N VAL A 460 -2.86 -0.60 -36.90
CA VAL A 460 -3.65 0.38 -37.65
C VAL A 460 -4.24 1.38 -36.66
N ASP A 461 -3.91 2.64 -36.87
CA ASP A 461 -4.39 3.77 -36.07
C ASP A 461 -5.87 4.07 -36.36
N SER A 462 -6.47 4.93 -35.56
CA SER A 462 -7.89 5.32 -35.64
C SER A 462 -8.27 5.90 -37.01
N ASP A 463 -7.34 6.59 -37.67
CA ASP A 463 -7.49 7.16 -39.01
C ASP A 463 -7.13 6.18 -40.15
N GLY A 464 -7.02 4.88 -39.87
CA GLY A 464 -6.63 3.86 -40.86
C GLY A 464 -5.14 3.86 -41.24
N LYS A 465 -4.33 4.74 -40.64
CA LYS A 465 -2.89 4.87 -40.89
C LYS A 465 -2.13 3.72 -40.24
N ILE A 466 -1.23 3.06 -40.99
CA ILE A 466 -0.37 2.01 -40.44
C ILE A 466 0.74 2.65 -39.58
N THR A 467 0.78 2.31 -38.30
CA THR A 467 1.80 2.75 -37.33
C THR A 467 2.64 1.56 -36.87
N SER A 468 3.95 1.76 -36.66
CA SER A 468 4.84 0.69 -36.20
C SER A 468 5.05 0.80 -34.69
N ASN A 469 4.62 -0.24 -33.96
CA ASN A 469 4.84 -0.44 -32.53
C ASN A 469 6.11 -1.26 -32.25
N ALA A 470 6.96 -1.48 -33.25
CA ALA A 470 8.22 -2.21 -33.10
C ALA A 470 9.23 -1.43 -32.25
N ASP A 471 9.98 -2.14 -31.39
CA ASP A 471 11.19 -1.58 -30.75
C ASP A 471 12.44 -1.68 -31.63
N ILE A 472 12.36 -2.46 -32.72
CA ILE A 472 13.39 -2.62 -33.76
C ILE A 472 12.70 -2.63 -35.13
N ASN A 473 13.09 -1.75 -36.05
CA ASN A 473 12.64 -1.83 -37.44
C ASN A 473 13.73 -2.52 -38.28
N PHE A 474 13.34 -3.36 -39.24
CA PHE A 474 14.29 -4.04 -40.13
C PHE A 474 13.72 -4.26 -41.52
N TYR A 475 14.62 -4.49 -42.48
CA TYR A 475 14.31 -4.93 -43.84
C TYR A 475 15.23 -6.08 -44.24
N VAL A 476 14.80 -6.87 -45.22
CA VAL A 476 15.59 -7.99 -45.78
C VAL A 476 15.99 -7.61 -47.19
N VAL A 477 17.26 -7.80 -47.54
CA VAL A 477 17.79 -7.70 -48.90
C VAL A 477 18.50 -9.02 -49.18
N ASP A 478 18.06 -9.74 -50.20
CA ASP A 478 18.55 -11.07 -50.56
C ASP A 478 18.57 -12.03 -49.34
N GLU A 479 19.76 -12.39 -48.86
CA GLU A 479 19.98 -13.24 -47.68
C GLU A 479 20.30 -12.47 -46.39
N MET A 480 20.27 -11.13 -46.41
CA MET A 480 20.70 -10.27 -45.31
C MET A 480 19.54 -9.55 -44.64
N VAL A 481 19.42 -9.71 -43.31
CA VAL A 481 18.56 -8.89 -42.45
C VAL A 481 19.36 -7.63 -42.06
N HIS A 482 18.84 -6.47 -42.43
CA HIS A 482 19.39 -5.15 -42.09
C HIS A 482 18.52 -4.50 -41.01
N VAL A 483 19.10 -4.25 -39.84
CA VAL A 483 18.44 -3.54 -38.73
C VAL A 483 18.56 -2.04 -38.96
N VAL A 484 17.42 -1.35 -38.98
CA VAL A 484 17.35 0.11 -39.05
C VAL A 484 17.61 0.64 -37.66
N GLU A 485 18.81 1.18 -37.43
CA GLU A 485 19.10 1.93 -36.21
C GLU A 485 18.11 3.09 -36.06
N SER A 486 17.21 2.97 -35.08
CA SER A 486 16.41 4.08 -34.57
C SER A 486 17.35 5.04 -33.84
N LYS A 487 17.99 5.94 -34.62
CA LYS A 487 18.87 7.00 -34.10
C LYS A 487 18.25 7.60 -32.84
N PRO A 488 18.85 7.46 -31.65
CA PRO A 488 18.26 7.98 -30.43
C PRO A 488 18.19 9.49 -30.57
N ALA A 489 16.98 10.03 -30.71
CA ALA A 489 16.72 11.46 -30.70
C ALA A 489 17.25 11.99 -29.37
N LYS A 490 18.42 12.66 -29.41
CA LYS A 490 19.12 13.10 -28.20
C LYS A 490 18.18 14.00 -27.41
N LYS A 491 17.83 13.59 -26.18
CA LYS A 491 16.95 14.31 -25.24
C LYS A 491 17.31 15.80 -25.02
N TYR A 492 18.53 16.19 -25.40
CA TYR A 492 18.97 17.57 -25.59
C TYR A 492 18.00 18.41 -26.45
N GLY A 493 17.39 17.85 -27.51
CA GLY A 493 16.40 18.55 -28.34
C GLY A 493 15.17 18.95 -27.53
N ASP A 494 14.50 18.00 -26.90
CA ASP A 494 13.34 18.25 -26.03
C ASP A 494 13.69 19.13 -24.83
N TYR A 495 14.89 18.98 -24.27
CA TYR A 495 15.39 19.83 -23.19
C TYR A 495 15.53 21.28 -23.66
N PHE A 496 16.16 21.53 -24.81
CA PHE A 496 16.27 22.86 -25.40
C PHE A 496 14.90 23.43 -25.75
N MET A 497 14.00 22.66 -26.39
CA MET A 497 12.65 23.13 -26.72
C MET A 497 11.84 23.50 -25.46
N ARG A 498 11.88 22.68 -24.40
CA ARG A 498 11.24 23.04 -23.11
C ARG A 498 11.86 24.27 -22.46
N GLN A 499 13.17 24.47 -22.62
CA GLN A 499 13.87 25.64 -22.06
C GLN A 499 13.66 26.90 -22.90
N ILE A 500 13.47 26.78 -24.21
CA ILE A 500 13.03 27.85 -25.13
C ILE A 500 11.61 28.27 -24.76
N VAL A 501 10.65 27.34 -24.65
CA VAL A 501 9.27 27.66 -24.24
C VAL A 501 9.22 28.30 -22.83
N LYS A 502 10.12 27.90 -21.91
CA LYS A 502 10.28 28.61 -20.63
C LYS A 502 10.85 30.02 -20.79
N LEU A 503 11.83 30.23 -21.66
CA LEU A 503 12.39 31.55 -21.96
C LEU A 503 11.36 32.46 -22.62
N GLU A 504 10.57 31.95 -23.57
CA GLU A 504 9.46 32.66 -24.22
C GLU A 504 8.37 33.02 -23.20
N GLY A 505 8.01 32.10 -22.29
CA GLY A 505 7.09 32.38 -21.18
C GLY A 505 7.63 33.43 -20.20
N ILE A 506 8.93 33.41 -19.89
CA ILE A 506 9.59 34.43 -19.07
C ILE A 506 9.62 35.78 -19.79
N MET A 507 9.94 35.82 -21.08
CA MET A 507 9.90 37.04 -21.90
C MET A 507 8.48 37.62 -21.95
N THR A 508 7.46 36.77 -22.18
CA THR A 508 6.05 37.18 -22.18
C THR A 508 5.62 37.76 -20.82
N ASN A 509 6.11 37.21 -19.71
CA ASN A 509 5.86 37.77 -18.38
C ASN A 509 6.65 39.07 -18.13
N ILE A 510 7.88 39.19 -18.62
CA ILE A 510 8.68 40.42 -18.54
C ILE A 510 8.01 41.54 -19.36
N ASP A 511 7.50 41.24 -20.55
CA ASP A 511 6.82 42.22 -21.39
C ASP A 511 5.42 42.58 -20.86
N ARG A 512 4.75 41.67 -20.13
CA ARG A 512 3.59 42.01 -19.29
C ARG A 512 3.96 42.98 -18.16
N ILE A 513 5.02 42.72 -17.41
CA ILE A 513 5.48 43.61 -16.32
C ILE A 513 5.82 45.00 -16.87
N LYS A 514 6.48 45.10 -18.04
CA LYS A 514 6.70 46.40 -18.71
C LYS A 514 5.41 47.11 -19.13
N LEU A 515 4.34 46.39 -19.48
CA LEU A 515 3.04 46.97 -19.81
C LEU A 515 2.29 47.45 -18.56
N GLU A 516 2.53 46.85 -17.40
CA GLU A 516 2.00 47.30 -16.12
C GLU A 516 2.80 48.53 -15.61
N ASP A 517 4.14 48.46 -15.59
CA ASP A 517 5.06 49.56 -15.21
C ASP A 517 4.94 50.82 -16.09
N SER A 518 4.34 50.73 -17.29
CA SER A 518 4.13 51.88 -18.19
C SER A 518 2.73 52.49 -18.14
N SER A 519 1.86 52.03 -17.25
CA SER A 519 0.47 52.53 -17.12
C SER A 519 0.31 53.74 -16.19
N ASP A 520 1.16 53.90 -15.18
CA ASP A 520 1.16 55.06 -14.26
C ASP A 520 2.03 56.23 -14.79
N GLY A 521 1.66 56.79 -15.95
CA GLY A 521 2.51 57.77 -16.66
C GLY A 521 1.78 58.78 -17.56
N ALA A 522 1.32 59.90 -16.97
CA ALA A 522 0.99 61.17 -17.63
C ALA A 522 -0.05 61.19 -18.78
N ALA A 523 -1.29 61.54 -18.47
CA ALA A 523 -2.29 61.95 -19.47
C ALA A 523 -2.06 63.40 -19.96
N SER A 524 -1.69 63.59 -21.24
CA SER A 524 -1.73 64.92 -21.90
C SER A 524 -1.59 64.90 -23.45
N ARG A 525 -2.67 65.36 -24.13
CA ARG A 525 -2.68 66.14 -25.40
C ARG A 525 -2.30 65.52 -26.77
N HIS A 526 -3.36 65.35 -27.58
CA HIS A 526 -3.55 65.93 -28.94
C HIS A 526 -3.06 65.27 -30.27
N VAL A 527 -4.02 65.17 -31.21
CA VAL A 527 -3.95 65.50 -32.67
C VAL A 527 -3.43 64.45 -33.68
N SER A 528 -4.33 63.51 -34.02
CA SER A 528 -4.87 63.16 -35.37
C SER A 528 -4.01 62.80 -36.62
N THR A 529 -4.68 62.07 -37.55
CA THR A 529 -4.41 61.79 -39.00
C THR A 529 -3.26 60.81 -39.34
N ILE A 530 -3.41 59.65 -40.03
CA ILE A 530 -4.04 59.24 -41.36
C ILE A 530 -3.04 59.39 -42.54
N PRO A 531 -2.90 58.47 -43.56
CA PRO A 531 -3.30 57.04 -43.70
C PRO A 531 -2.40 56.06 -44.56
N PHE A 532 -2.73 54.75 -44.55
CA PHE A 532 -2.73 53.73 -45.67
C PHE A 532 -1.51 53.37 -46.61
N LEU A 533 -1.60 52.12 -47.13
CA LEU A 533 -1.07 51.52 -48.41
C LEU A 533 0.40 51.02 -48.57
N ASN A 534 0.58 49.70 -48.39
CA ASN A 534 0.87 48.68 -49.43
C ASN A 534 1.90 48.95 -50.57
N MET A 535 2.92 48.08 -50.74
CA MET A 535 3.32 47.41 -52.02
C MET A 535 4.65 46.60 -51.92
N ASN A 536 4.74 45.55 -52.76
CA ASN A 536 5.95 44.80 -53.17
C ASN A 536 6.33 45.22 -54.62
N PRO A 537 7.39 44.73 -55.32
CA PRO A 537 8.58 43.95 -54.94
C PRO A 537 9.91 44.51 -55.54
N THR A 538 11.05 43.78 -55.46
CA THR A 538 11.95 43.35 -56.58
C THR A 538 13.35 42.91 -56.09
N ALA A 539 14.12 42.21 -56.94
CA ALA A 539 15.48 41.69 -56.68
C ALA A 539 16.45 42.01 -57.85
N PRO A 540 17.76 41.75 -57.72
CA PRO A 540 18.32 40.62 -58.49
C PRO A 540 19.51 39.87 -57.84
N SER A 541 19.93 38.76 -58.46
CA SER A 541 21.22 38.05 -58.25
C SER A 541 22.17 38.25 -59.44
N PRO A 542 23.40 37.64 -59.48
CA PRO A 542 23.56 36.47 -60.37
C PRO A 542 24.72 35.45 -60.07
N PHE A 543 24.70 34.34 -60.83
CA PHE A 543 25.72 33.25 -61.02
C PHE A 543 26.08 32.30 -59.85
N SER A 544 26.40 30.99 -60.04
CA SER A 544 26.09 29.92 -61.05
C SER A 544 26.71 28.56 -60.58
N ASP A 545 26.47 27.34 -61.10
CA ASP A 545 25.55 26.75 -62.10
C ASP A 545 24.93 25.44 -61.50
N LYS A 546 25.36 24.16 -61.65
CA LYS A 546 25.90 23.41 -62.81
C LYS A 546 25.21 22.05 -63.06
N LYS A 547 23.87 22.05 -63.03
CA LYS A 547 22.94 21.07 -63.68
C LYS A 547 22.74 19.71 -62.97
N LYS A 548 21.50 19.28 -62.67
CA LYS A 548 20.43 18.67 -63.52
C LYS A 548 20.83 17.30 -64.08
N LYS A 549 20.05 16.21 -63.89
CA LYS A 549 18.72 15.87 -64.48
C LYS A 549 18.15 14.61 -63.76
N ASN A 550 16.87 14.21 -63.75
CA ASN A 550 15.52 14.69 -64.15
C ASN A 550 14.54 14.32 -62.97
N ARG A 551 13.28 14.77 -62.76
CA ARG A 551 12.04 14.83 -63.60
C ARG A 551 11.62 13.45 -64.18
N GLN A 552 10.37 12.99 -64.20
CA GLN A 552 9.01 13.44 -63.81
C GLN A 552 8.26 12.19 -63.22
N THR A 553 6.97 12.11 -62.83
CA THR A 553 5.72 12.80 -63.25
C THR A 553 4.60 12.60 -62.19
N LEU A 554 3.55 13.46 -62.24
CA LEU A 554 2.14 13.38 -61.77
C LEU A 554 1.70 12.21 -60.81
N ALA A 555 0.98 12.38 -59.68
CA ALA A 555 -0.14 13.28 -59.25
C ALA A 555 -1.57 12.79 -59.56
N ASN A 556 -2.44 12.86 -58.52
CA ASN A 556 -3.93 12.96 -58.43
C ASN A 556 -4.78 12.31 -59.55
N GLY A 557 -5.77 11.46 -59.29
CA GLY A 557 -6.94 11.56 -58.39
C GLY A 557 -8.02 10.58 -58.94
N PHE A 558 -9.23 10.39 -58.41
CA PHE A 558 -10.10 11.16 -57.51
C PHE A 558 -10.90 10.19 -56.61
N TYR A 559 -11.45 10.68 -55.50
CA TYR A 559 -12.82 10.28 -55.09
C TYR A 559 -13.60 11.54 -54.69
N SER A 560 -14.83 11.66 -55.21
CA SER A 560 -15.71 12.80 -54.96
C SER A 560 -16.85 12.44 -54.02
N ARG A 561 -17.26 13.41 -53.21
CA ARG A 561 -18.54 13.52 -52.49
C ARG A 561 -19.73 13.05 -53.35
N THR A 562 -20.77 12.47 -52.74
CA THR A 562 -22.09 13.11 -52.46
C THR A 562 -23.17 12.12 -51.95
N LEU A 563 -24.33 12.65 -51.51
CA LEU A 563 -25.60 11.99 -51.17
C LEU A 563 -25.59 11.15 -49.87
N TYR A 564 -26.42 11.36 -48.84
CA TYR A 564 -27.65 12.13 -48.62
C TYR A 564 -28.99 11.48 -49.09
N GLN A 565 -29.71 10.92 -48.10
CA GLN A 565 -31.15 10.59 -47.99
C GLN A 565 -31.88 9.63 -48.98
N LYS A 566 -32.58 8.65 -48.34
CA LYS A 566 -33.93 8.09 -48.61
C LYS A 566 -34.36 7.70 -50.05
N VAL A 567 -34.97 6.51 -50.19
CA VAL A 567 -36.44 6.33 -50.30
C VAL A 567 -36.82 4.84 -50.11
N CYS A 568 -38.11 4.62 -49.85
CA CYS A 568 -38.81 3.49 -49.24
C CYS A 568 -38.82 2.10 -49.94
N GLU A 569 -39.29 1.13 -49.12
CA GLU A 569 -40.36 0.15 -49.43
C GLU A 569 -40.08 -1.24 -50.04
N ASN A 570 -40.87 -2.19 -49.51
CA ASN A 570 -41.34 -3.47 -50.08
C ASN A 570 -40.31 -4.53 -50.49
N SER A 571 -40.47 -5.85 -50.23
CA SER A 571 -41.24 -6.72 -49.33
C SER A 571 -41.14 -8.14 -49.92
N ASP A 572 -41.66 -9.15 -49.20
CA ASP A 572 -42.14 -10.45 -49.71
C ASP A 572 -41.19 -11.65 -49.97
N LYS A 573 -41.58 -12.76 -49.30
CA LYS A 573 -41.69 -14.17 -49.78
C LYS A 573 -40.45 -15.05 -50.07
N MET A 574 -40.14 -15.85 -49.05
CA MET A 574 -40.20 -17.34 -49.04
C MET A 574 -39.51 -18.22 -50.12
N ARG A 575 -38.71 -19.16 -49.57
CA ARG A 575 -38.66 -20.63 -49.83
C ARG A 575 -37.84 -21.24 -50.99
N VAL A 576 -36.88 -22.09 -50.55
CA VAL A 576 -36.65 -23.50 -50.95
C VAL A 576 -35.62 -23.81 -52.07
N SER A 577 -34.95 -24.96 -51.88
CA SER A 577 -34.06 -25.75 -52.77
C SER A 577 -32.64 -25.24 -53.12
N GLN A 578 -31.64 -26.00 -52.64
CA GLN A 578 -30.31 -26.24 -53.26
C GLN A 578 -30.46 -27.19 -54.49
N PRO A 579 -29.40 -27.72 -55.16
CA PRO A 579 -27.93 -27.48 -55.12
C PRO A 579 -27.40 -26.93 -56.49
N PRO A 580 -26.08 -26.91 -56.87
CA PRO A 580 -24.90 -27.62 -56.31
C PRO A 580 -23.64 -26.78 -56.00
N SER A 581 -22.58 -27.50 -55.61
CA SER A 581 -21.38 -27.05 -54.91
C SER A 581 -20.26 -26.44 -55.77
N SER A 582 -19.32 -25.75 -55.09
CA SER A 582 -18.06 -25.25 -55.65
C SER A 582 -16.85 -25.81 -54.86
N PRO A 583 -15.59 -25.69 -55.34
CA PRO A 583 -14.48 -26.55 -54.90
C PRO A 583 -13.95 -26.45 -53.46
N ALA A 584 -14.53 -25.62 -52.58
CA ALA A 584 -13.96 -25.34 -51.25
C ALA A 584 -13.94 -26.55 -50.30
N ASP A 585 -15.01 -27.36 -50.28
CA ASP A 585 -15.23 -28.41 -49.27
C ASP A 585 -14.23 -29.58 -49.34
N ARG A 586 -13.50 -29.71 -50.45
CA ARG A 586 -12.46 -30.75 -50.63
C ARG A 586 -11.16 -30.49 -49.87
N ARG A 587 -10.99 -29.33 -49.21
CA ARG A 587 -9.81 -29.05 -48.36
C ARG A 587 -10.05 -29.19 -46.86
N LEU A 588 -11.26 -28.91 -46.34
CA LEU A 588 -11.58 -29.19 -44.93
C LEU A 588 -11.63 -30.70 -44.64
N SER A 589 -12.23 -31.46 -45.56
CA SER A 589 -12.41 -32.92 -45.43
C SER A 589 -11.10 -33.74 -45.41
N ALA A 590 -9.97 -33.15 -45.82
CA ALA A 590 -8.65 -33.76 -45.69
C ALA A 590 -8.01 -33.52 -44.31
N LEU A 591 -8.31 -32.38 -43.67
CA LEU A 591 -7.73 -31.99 -42.37
C LEU A 591 -8.36 -32.77 -41.19
N VAL A 592 -9.66 -33.07 -41.26
CA VAL A 592 -10.36 -33.83 -40.20
C VAL A 592 -9.79 -35.25 -40.04
N ARG A 593 -9.43 -35.92 -41.15
CA ARG A 593 -8.89 -37.29 -41.15
C ARG A 593 -7.47 -37.46 -40.59
N HIS A 594 -6.84 -36.38 -40.12
CA HIS A 594 -5.58 -36.44 -39.35
C HIS A 594 -5.76 -36.19 -37.85
N LEU A 595 -7.00 -35.96 -37.38
CA LEU A 595 -7.32 -35.71 -35.96
C LEU A 595 -8.02 -36.89 -35.26
N GLU A 596 -8.45 -37.91 -36.02
CA GLU A 596 -9.21 -39.07 -35.51
C GLU A 596 -8.35 -40.36 -35.43
N GLY A 597 -7.01 -40.24 -35.59
CA GLY A 597 -6.13 -41.35 -35.99
C GLY A 597 -5.14 -41.88 -34.94
N SER A 598 -5.30 -41.60 -33.65
CA SER A 598 -4.54 -42.29 -32.57
C SER A 598 -5.19 -42.11 -31.19
N LEU A 599 -5.94 -43.12 -30.77
CA LEU A 599 -6.42 -43.32 -29.39
C LEU A 599 -6.51 -44.84 -29.14
N ILE A 600 -6.36 -45.24 -27.87
CA ILE A 600 -6.27 -46.62 -27.37
C ILE A 600 -4.93 -47.31 -27.72
N ASP A 601 -3.97 -47.20 -26.80
CA ASP A 601 -3.61 -48.37 -25.97
C ASP A 601 -3.12 -47.90 -24.59
N ASP A 602 -3.01 -48.81 -23.62
CA ASP A 602 -2.94 -48.51 -22.17
C ASP A 602 -1.67 -47.81 -21.66
N MET A 603 -1.83 -46.90 -20.69
CA MET A 603 -1.15 -46.92 -19.37
C MET A 603 -1.83 -45.96 -18.35
N ASP A 604 -2.11 -46.48 -17.16
CA ASP A 604 -2.49 -45.84 -15.88
C ASP A 604 -3.08 -44.42 -15.81
N ASN A 605 -4.41 -44.40 -15.80
CA ASN A 605 -5.29 -43.70 -14.83
C ASN A 605 -4.61 -42.89 -13.68
N GLN A 606 -4.16 -41.66 -13.96
CA GLN A 606 -3.91 -40.64 -12.92
C GLN A 606 -4.73 -39.37 -13.17
N ASN A 607 -5.93 -39.33 -12.56
CA ASN A 607 -6.74 -38.12 -12.43
C ASN A 607 -6.03 -37.09 -11.53
N HIS A 608 -5.17 -36.24 -12.09
CA HIS A 608 -4.72 -35.02 -11.43
C HIS A 608 -5.70 -33.88 -11.74
N PRO A 609 -6.61 -33.50 -10.81
CA PRO A 609 -7.46 -32.34 -11.01
C PRO A 609 -6.59 -31.08 -11.04
N ILE A 610 -6.88 -30.16 -11.97
CA ILE A 610 -6.26 -28.83 -11.99
C ILE A 610 -6.73 -28.08 -10.73
N ALA A 611 -5.91 -28.13 -9.69
CA ALA A 611 -6.22 -27.54 -8.40
C ALA A 611 -6.36 -26.01 -8.55
N ALA A 612 -7.43 -25.45 -7.98
CA ALA A 612 -7.55 -24.00 -7.90
C ALA A 612 -6.38 -23.46 -7.06
N ALA A 613 -5.63 -22.49 -7.60
CA ALA A 613 -4.49 -21.91 -6.89
C ALA A 613 -4.95 -21.43 -5.49
N PRO A 614 -4.25 -21.78 -4.40
CA PRO A 614 -4.75 -21.53 -3.04
C PRO A 614 -4.74 -20.02 -2.68
N THR A 615 -4.07 -19.19 -3.48
CA THR A 615 -4.13 -17.72 -3.44
C THR A 615 -5.34 -17.13 -4.18
N SER A 616 -6.07 -17.93 -4.97
CA SER A 616 -7.22 -17.45 -5.74
C SER A 616 -8.44 -17.30 -4.81
N GLY A 617 -8.99 -16.09 -4.74
CA GLY A 617 -10.19 -15.76 -3.96
C GLY A 617 -11.50 -16.32 -4.55
N SER A 618 -11.46 -17.52 -5.14
CA SER A 618 -12.64 -18.21 -5.66
C SER A 618 -13.25 -19.07 -4.56
N ALA A 619 -14.58 -19.06 -4.43
CA ALA A 619 -15.32 -19.80 -3.40
C ALA A 619 -15.30 -21.35 -3.56
N GLY A 620 -14.39 -21.88 -4.40
CA GLY A 620 -14.05 -23.30 -4.49
C GLY A 620 -12.76 -23.67 -3.74
N ALA A 621 -11.89 -22.69 -3.45
CA ALA A 621 -10.73 -22.90 -2.58
C ALA A 621 -11.22 -23.03 -1.13
N ARG A 622 -11.41 -24.29 -0.69
CA ARG A 622 -11.91 -24.61 0.66
C ARG A 622 -10.94 -24.29 1.80
N ILE A 623 -9.67 -24.01 1.47
CA ILE A 623 -8.58 -23.86 2.42
C ILE A 623 -7.80 -22.58 2.07
N SER A 624 -7.54 -21.73 3.06
CA SER A 624 -6.69 -20.54 2.88
C SER A 624 -5.22 -20.94 2.74
N VAL A 625 -4.43 -20.21 1.93
CA VAL A 625 -2.95 -20.33 1.95
C VAL A 625 -2.36 -20.23 3.36
N PHE A 626 -3.02 -19.48 4.26
CA PHE A 626 -2.58 -19.29 5.64
C PHE A 626 -3.35 -20.14 6.66
N GLU A 627 -4.18 -21.10 6.24
CA GLU A 627 -4.96 -21.94 7.17
C GLU A 627 -4.09 -22.84 8.04
N HIS A 628 -2.96 -23.29 7.49
CA HIS A 628 -1.93 -24.04 8.21
C HIS A 628 -1.10 -23.16 9.17
N VAL A 629 -1.25 -21.83 9.14
CA VAL A 629 -0.53 -20.91 10.03
C VAL A 629 -1.21 -20.92 11.39
N ALA A 630 -0.70 -21.77 12.28
CA ALA A 630 -1.17 -21.86 13.66
C ALA A 630 -1.18 -20.48 14.34
N ARG A 631 -2.24 -20.20 15.09
CA ARG A 631 -2.36 -18.96 15.87
C ARG A 631 -1.21 -18.87 16.86
N ALA A 632 -0.34 -17.87 16.69
CA ALA A 632 0.78 -17.65 17.61
C ALA A 632 0.26 -17.45 19.06
N PRO A 633 0.93 -18.01 20.08
CA PRO A 633 0.59 -17.75 21.47
C PRO A 633 0.82 -16.28 21.80
N GLU A 634 0.01 -15.72 22.72
CA GLU A 634 0.24 -14.36 23.23
C GLU A 634 1.62 -14.28 23.91
N ASP A 635 2.29 -13.13 23.79
CA ASP A 635 3.59 -12.94 24.44
C ASP A 635 3.43 -13.04 25.97
N PRO A 636 4.23 -13.85 26.70
CA PRO A 636 4.05 -14.08 28.13
C PRO A 636 4.15 -12.83 29.02
N ILE A 637 4.64 -11.70 28.53
CA ILE A 637 4.75 -10.44 29.28
C ILE A 637 3.70 -9.42 28.82
N LEU A 638 3.45 -9.30 27.52
CA LEU A 638 2.47 -8.36 26.97
C LEU A 638 1.02 -8.87 27.11
N GLY A 639 0.79 -10.17 26.99
CA GLY A 639 -0.53 -10.80 27.20
C GLY A 639 -1.08 -10.55 28.61
N VAL A 640 -0.22 -10.46 29.62
CA VAL A 640 -0.57 -10.06 30.99
C VAL A 640 -1.22 -8.67 31.03
N THR A 641 -0.77 -7.74 30.18
CA THR A 641 -1.40 -6.40 30.04
C THR A 641 -2.68 -6.45 29.21
N VAL A 642 -2.78 -7.35 28.21
CA VAL A 642 -4.04 -7.57 27.47
C VAL A 642 -5.13 -8.11 28.40
N ALA A 643 -4.80 -9.05 29.29
CA ALA A 643 -5.72 -9.58 30.28
C ALA A 643 -6.12 -8.51 31.32
N TYR A 644 -5.16 -7.80 31.90
CA TYR A 644 -5.40 -6.66 32.80
C TYR A 644 -6.29 -5.57 32.18
N ASN A 645 -6.15 -5.30 30.88
CA ASN A 645 -6.97 -4.29 30.19
C ASN A 645 -8.42 -4.75 29.96
N LYS A 646 -8.67 -6.06 29.83
CA LYS A 646 -10.02 -6.63 29.69
C LYS A 646 -10.80 -6.64 31.01
N ASP A 647 -10.10 -6.87 32.13
CA ASP A 647 -10.68 -6.87 33.46
C ASP A 647 -11.32 -5.50 33.82
N GLN A 648 -12.48 -5.49 34.46
CA GLN A 648 -13.19 -4.29 34.90
C GLN A 648 -13.13 -4.05 36.42
N SER A 649 -12.48 -4.95 37.17
CA SER A 649 -12.39 -4.87 38.63
C SER A 649 -11.64 -3.63 39.10
N PRO A 650 -12.16 -2.87 40.09
CA PRO A 650 -11.53 -1.63 40.55
C PRO A 650 -10.24 -1.85 41.36
N VAL A 651 -9.98 -3.09 41.81
CA VAL A 651 -8.77 -3.46 42.57
C VAL A 651 -7.67 -4.08 41.71
N LYS A 652 -7.86 -4.15 40.38
CA LYS A 652 -6.92 -4.81 39.47
C LYS A 652 -5.53 -4.16 39.45
N LEU A 653 -4.48 -4.97 39.43
CA LEU A 653 -3.09 -4.54 39.53
C LEU A 653 -2.22 -5.16 38.43
N ASN A 654 -1.49 -4.36 37.65
CA ASN A 654 -0.58 -4.84 36.61
C ASN A 654 0.87 -4.82 37.10
N LEU A 655 1.44 -6.00 37.30
CA LEU A 655 2.83 -6.22 37.67
C LEU A 655 3.62 -6.95 36.57
N GLY A 656 3.03 -7.19 35.40
CA GLY A 656 3.67 -7.93 34.30
C GLY A 656 4.74 -7.13 33.56
N VAL A 657 4.36 -5.99 32.99
CA VAL A 657 5.25 -5.17 32.14
C VAL A 657 6.09 -4.21 32.98
N GLY A 658 7.42 -4.30 32.83
CA GLY A 658 8.36 -3.35 33.43
C GLY A 658 8.37 -1.99 32.75
N ALA A 659 7.32 -1.21 33.01
CA ALA A 659 7.20 0.20 32.65
C ALA A 659 6.80 1.02 33.87
N TYR A 660 7.49 2.14 34.11
CA TYR A 660 7.36 2.91 35.34
C TYR A 660 5.96 3.53 35.48
N ARG A 661 5.46 3.60 36.72
CA ARG A 661 4.19 4.24 37.09
C ARG A 661 4.37 5.27 38.20
N THR A 662 3.48 6.25 38.24
CA THR A 662 3.30 7.17 39.36
C THR A 662 2.61 6.47 40.54
N GLU A 663 2.46 7.16 41.67
CA GLU A 663 1.77 6.62 42.86
C GLU A 663 0.27 6.38 42.61
N GLU A 664 -0.32 7.03 41.59
CA GLU A 664 -1.69 6.80 41.10
C GLU A 664 -1.76 5.69 40.04
N GLY A 665 -0.68 4.95 39.81
CA GLY A 665 -0.62 3.87 38.80
C GLY A 665 -0.60 4.34 37.34
N LYS A 666 -0.39 5.65 37.08
CA LYS A 666 -0.39 6.23 35.72
C LYS A 666 1.00 6.13 35.06
N PRO A 667 1.10 6.05 33.72
CA PRO A 667 2.38 6.18 33.03
C PRO A 667 3.04 7.54 33.32
N LEU A 668 4.35 7.53 33.62
CA LEU A 668 5.13 8.76 33.77
C LEU A 668 5.81 9.13 32.45
N VAL A 669 5.69 10.39 32.06
CA VAL A 669 6.65 11.08 31.18
C VAL A 669 7.45 12.04 32.05
N LEU A 670 8.76 12.10 31.85
CA LEU A 670 9.72 12.92 32.59
C LEU A 670 9.58 14.41 32.19
N ASN A 671 9.80 15.33 33.11
CA ASN A 671 9.64 16.77 32.82
C ASN A 671 10.75 17.29 31.91
N VAL A 672 11.97 16.76 32.06
CA VAL A 672 13.08 17.03 31.15
C VAL A 672 12.78 16.53 29.72
N VAL A 673 12.06 15.42 29.58
CA VAL A 673 11.60 14.89 28.28
C VAL A 673 10.54 15.79 27.66
N ARG A 674 9.51 16.20 28.42
CA ARG A 674 8.50 17.17 27.94
C ARG A 674 9.15 18.48 27.46
N ARG A 675 10.18 18.97 28.17
CA ARG A 675 10.90 20.18 27.76
C ARG A 675 11.69 19.96 26.48
N ALA A 676 12.38 18.83 26.35
CA ALA A 676 13.08 18.46 25.12
C ALA A 676 12.09 18.35 23.94
N GLU A 677 10.96 17.67 24.11
CA GLU A 677 9.88 17.59 23.11
C GLU A 677 9.42 18.99 22.68
N GLN A 678 9.12 19.88 23.63
CA GLN A 678 8.69 21.26 23.32
C GLN A 678 9.75 22.07 22.57
N MET A 679 11.03 21.93 22.94
CA MET A 679 12.15 22.56 22.21
C MET A 679 12.25 22.03 20.77
N LEU A 680 12.11 20.70 20.59
CA LEU A 680 12.20 20.04 19.28
C LEU A 680 10.97 20.28 18.39
N VAL A 681 9.84 20.68 18.96
CA VAL A 681 8.62 21.10 18.23
C VAL A 681 8.70 22.58 17.84
N ASN A 682 9.30 23.43 18.68
CA ASN A 682 9.40 24.88 18.43
C ASN A 682 10.55 25.25 17.47
N ASP A 683 11.55 24.38 17.30
CA ASP A 683 12.68 24.61 16.39
C ASP A 683 12.27 24.41 14.91
N SER A 684 11.89 25.52 14.28
CA SER A 684 11.49 25.62 12.87
C SER A 684 12.55 25.19 11.84
N SER A 685 13.81 25.00 12.24
CA SER A 685 14.85 24.49 11.32
C SER A 685 14.75 22.97 11.08
N ARG A 686 13.94 22.26 11.88
CA ARG A 686 13.90 20.80 11.91
C ARG A 686 12.97 20.19 10.86
N VAL A 687 13.59 19.62 9.83
CA VAL A 687 12.92 18.77 8.85
C VAL A 687 12.73 17.33 9.35
N LYS A 688 11.89 16.55 8.66
CA LYS A 688 11.64 15.11 8.94
C LYS A 688 12.33 14.19 7.93
N GLU A 689 13.46 14.65 7.39
CA GLU A 689 14.28 13.92 6.42
C GLU A 689 14.92 12.65 6.99
N TYR A 690 15.39 11.76 6.11
CA TYR A 690 16.10 10.55 6.49
C TYR A 690 17.39 10.86 7.24
N LEU A 691 17.60 10.19 8.38
CA LEU A 691 18.90 10.14 9.03
C LEU A 691 19.90 9.29 8.21
N PRO A 692 21.22 9.51 8.38
CA PRO A 692 22.23 8.53 7.98
C PRO A 692 21.88 7.12 8.50
N ILE A 693 22.36 6.08 7.82
CA ILE A 693 22.08 4.67 8.20
C ILE A 693 22.53 4.37 9.65
N VAL A 694 23.61 5.02 10.11
CA VAL A 694 24.11 4.91 11.49
C VAL A 694 23.30 5.72 12.52
N GLY A 695 22.36 6.55 12.08
CA GLY A 695 21.56 7.46 12.91
C GLY A 695 22.15 8.84 13.11
N LEU A 696 21.66 9.51 14.16
CA LEU A 696 22.04 10.89 14.51
C LEU A 696 23.43 10.92 15.18
N ALA A 697 24.37 11.66 14.60
CA ALA A 697 25.77 11.66 15.04
C ALA A 697 25.98 12.12 16.49
N ASP A 698 25.30 13.19 16.92
CA ASP A 698 25.32 13.66 18.31
C ASP A 698 24.78 12.60 19.28
N PHE A 699 23.67 11.93 18.92
CA PHE A 699 23.11 10.83 19.71
C PHE A 699 24.14 9.70 19.89
N ASN A 700 24.72 9.19 18.79
CA ASN A 700 25.70 8.09 18.85
C ASN A 700 26.89 8.44 19.75
N LYS A 701 27.45 9.66 19.60
CA LYS A 701 28.57 10.15 20.40
C LYS A 701 28.22 10.26 21.89
N LEU A 702 27.03 10.78 22.20
CA LEU A 702 26.58 10.94 23.58
C LEU A 702 26.20 9.60 24.22
N SER A 703 25.64 8.65 23.47
CA SER A 703 25.40 7.27 23.92
C SER A 703 26.71 6.53 24.23
N ALA A 704 27.73 6.64 23.36
CA ALA A 704 29.04 6.05 23.63
C ALA A 704 29.62 6.60 24.95
N LYS A 705 29.62 7.93 25.10
CA LYS A 705 30.11 8.63 26.30
C LYS A 705 29.37 8.22 27.58
N LEU A 706 28.04 8.05 27.52
CA LEU A 706 27.20 7.74 28.67
C LEU A 706 27.55 6.38 29.30
N ILE A 707 27.71 5.32 28.48
CA ILE A 707 28.00 3.98 29.01
C ILE A 707 29.49 3.79 29.30
N LEU A 708 30.38 4.30 28.45
CA LEU A 708 31.83 4.03 28.57
C LEU A 708 32.57 4.98 29.52
N GLY A 709 31.99 6.14 29.83
CA GLY A 709 32.66 7.22 30.56
C GLY A 709 33.20 8.30 29.62
N ALA A 710 33.32 9.53 30.13
CA ALA A 710 33.85 10.67 29.36
C ALA A 710 35.35 10.59 29.10
N ASP A 711 36.03 9.86 29.97
CA ASP A 711 37.45 9.58 30.10
C ASP A 711 37.86 8.26 29.43
N SER A 712 36.91 7.49 28.89
CA SER A 712 37.16 6.14 28.35
C SER A 712 38.32 6.11 27.32
N PRO A 713 39.35 5.27 27.52
CA PRO A 713 40.48 5.21 26.60
C PRO A 713 40.03 4.79 25.19
N ALA A 714 39.07 3.87 25.08
CA ALA A 714 38.52 3.46 23.79
C ALA A 714 37.92 4.60 22.97
N ILE A 715 37.31 5.61 23.63
CA ILE A 715 36.79 6.81 22.94
C ILE A 715 37.94 7.71 22.49
N GLN A 716 38.94 7.95 23.35
CA GLN A 716 40.12 8.77 23.03
C GLN A 716 40.93 8.17 21.86
N GLU A 717 41.05 6.84 21.84
CA GLU A 717 41.75 6.05 20.83
C GLU A 717 40.89 5.81 19.57
N ASN A 718 39.68 6.38 19.49
CA ASN A 718 38.71 6.24 18.40
C ASN A 718 38.34 4.77 18.07
N ARG A 719 38.42 3.87 19.05
CA ARG A 719 38.15 2.43 18.92
C ARG A 719 36.67 2.04 19.02
N VAL A 720 35.78 3.00 19.21
CA VAL A 720 34.34 2.77 19.43
C VAL A 720 33.56 3.12 18.17
N THR A 721 32.84 2.14 17.63
CA THR A 721 31.79 2.37 16.63
C THR A 721 30.44 2.31 17.31
N THR A 722 29.63 3.36 17.17
CA THR A 722 28.27 3.42 17.72
C THR A 722 27.27 3.73 16.63
N VAL A 723 26.22 2.91 16.56
CA VAL A 723 25.08 3.06 15.64
C VAL A 723 23.78 3.13 16.44
N GLN A 724 22.86 3.99 16.02
CA GLN A 724 21.54 4.10 16.60
C GLN A 724 20.66 2.94 16.12
N CYS A 725 19.92 2.34 17.05
CA CYS A 725 19.13 1.12 16.84
C CYS A 725 17.71 1.25 17.40
N LEU A 726 16.85 0.30 17.03
CA LEU A 726 15.44 0.21 17.50
C LEU A 726 15.33 -0.26 18.96
N SER A 727 15.84 0.55 19.89
CA SER A 727 15.96 0.25 21.32
C SER A 727 16.86 -0.98 21.57
N GLY A 728 16.96 -1.45 22.82
CA GLY A 728 17.85 -2.57 23.17
C GLY A 728 17.59 -3.82 22.31
N THR A 729 16.33 -4.12 22.02
CA THR A 729 15.94 -5.24 21.14
C THR A 729 16.50 -5.10 19.72
N GLY A 730 16.48 -3.88 19.15
CA GLY A 730 17.11 -3.59 17.86
C GLY A 730 18.63 -3.70 17.94
N SER A 731 19.25 -3.17 19.00
CA SER A 731 20.70 -3.25 19.21
C SER A 731 21.20 -4.70 19.31
N LEU A 732 20.51 -5.53 20.08
CA LEU A 732 20.79 -6.96 20.22
C LEU A 732 20.60 -7.70 18.88
N ARG A 733 19.52 -7.41 18.14
CA ARG A 733 19.24 -8.08 16.85
C ARG A 733 20.19 -7.67 15.72
N VAL A 734 20.67 -6.41 15.69
CA VAL A 734 21.72 -5.95 14.77
C VAL A 734 23.07 -6.55 15.14
N GLY A 735 23.46 -6.48 16.42
CA GLY A 735 24.74 -7.01 16.88
C GLY A 735 24.84 -8.53 16.71
N GLY A 736 23.78 -9.27 17.01
CA GLY A 736 23.72 -10.72 16.79
C GLY A 736 23.91 -11.12 15.32
N GLU A 737 23.36 -10.37 14.37
CA GLU A 737 23.53 -10.69 12.95
C GLU A 737 24.87 -10.21 12.38
N PHE A 738 25.41 -9.10 12.90
CA PHE A 738 26.81 -8.74 12.63
C PHE A 738 27.75 -9.89 13.06
N LEU A 739 27.55 -10.44 14.26
CA LEU A 739 28.32 -11.58 14.76
C LEU A 739 28.12 -12.84 13.89
N ALA A 740 26.88 -13.19 13.55
CA ALA A 740 26.61 -14.34 12.68
C ALA A 740 27.22 -14.22 11.27
N ARG A 741 27.35 -13.01 10.73
CA ARG A 741 27.93 -12.75 9.40
C ARG A 741 29.46 -12.62 9.38
N HIS A 742 30.09 -12.17 10.46
CA HIS A 742 31.49 -11.70 10.43
C HIS A 742 32.38 -12.23 11.55
N TYR A 743 31.84 -12.88 12.56
CA TYR A 743 32.61 -13.39 13.70
C TYR A 743 32.79 -14.90 13.61
N HIS A 744 33.99 -15.38 13.95
CA HIS A 744 34.44 -16.75 13.68
C HIS A 744 33.77 -17.83 14.56
N GLN A 745 33.08 -17.43 15.62
CA GLN A 745 32.41 -18.31 16.57
C GLN A 745 30.94 -17.92 16.68
N HIS A 746 30.05 -18.85 16.30
CA HIS A 746 28.61 -18.59 16.22
C HIS A 746 27.84 -19.03 17.47
N ILE A 747 28.53 -19.55 18.50
CA ILE A 747 27.91 -19.90 19.79
C ILE A 747 27.79 -18.66 20.67
N ILE A 748 26.59 -18.43 21.21
CA ILE A 748 26.32 -17.43 22.26
C ILE A 748 25.77 -18.08 23.52
N TYR A 749 26.40 -17.79 24.65
CA TYR A 749 25.97 -18.18 26.00
C TYR A 749 25.10 -17.08 26.61
N ILE A 750 23.91 -17.44 27.09
CA ILE A 750 22.97 -16.53 27.79
C ILE A 750 22.69 -17.05 29.21
N PRO A 751 22.43 -16.18 30.20
CA PRO A 751 22.20 -16.64 31.57
C PRO A 751 20.88 -17.41 31.70
N LEU A 752 20.82 -18.31 32.69
CA LEU A 752 19.61 -19.05 33.05
C LEU A 752 19.15 -18.66 34.47
N PRO A 753 17.96 -18.04 34.64
CA PRO A 753 17.07 -17.50 33.59
C PRO A 753 17.64 -16.21 32.96
N THR A 754 16.98 -15.69 31.91
CA THR A 754 17.25 -14.36 31.35
C THR A 754 15.97 -13.77 30.74
N TRP A 755 16.02 -12.57 30.15
CA TRP A 755 14.87 -12.00 29.44
C TRP A 755 14.45 -12.92 28.30
N GLY A 756 13.23 -13.47 28.37
CA GLY A 756 12.74 -14.56 27.50
C GLY A 756 12.68 -14.29 26.00
N ASN A 757 13.03 -13.08 25.55
CA ASN A 757 13.21 -12.77 24.13
C ASN A 757 14.65 -12.99 23.64
N HIS A 758 15.65 -13.10 24.51
CA HIS A 758 17.05 -13.34 24.12
C HIS A 758 17.24 -14.61 23.26
N PRO A 759 16.66 -15.79 23.59
CA PRO A 759 16.79 -16.96 22.73
C PRO A 759 16.25 -16.72 21.31
N LYS A 760 15.12 -16.01 21.20
CA LYS A 760 14.47 -15.68 19.93
C LYS A 760 15.32 -14.70 19.12
N VAL A 761 15.81 -13.62 19.75
CA VAL A 761 16.60 -12.56 19.09
C VAL A 761 17.90 -13.12 18.51
N PHE A 762 18.63 -13.96 19.26
CA PHE A 762 19.91 -14.49 18.82
C PHE A 762 19.78 -15.72 17.90
N GLY A 763 18.82 -16.60 18.15
CA GLY A 763 18.51 -17.71 17.23
C GLY A 763 18.08 -17.20 15.85
N LEU A 764 17.16 -16.23 15.80
CA LEU A 764 16.74 -15.59 14.54
C LEU A 764 17.78 -14.63 13.95
N ALA A 765 18.91 -14.42 14.62
CA ALA A 765 20.08 -13.73 14.05
C ALA A 765 21.11 -14.70 13.44
N GLY A 766 20.95 -16.02 13.62
CA GLY A 766 21.86 -17.05 13.12
C GLY A 766 22.88 -17.57 14.14
N LEU A 767 22.75 -17.24 15.43
CA LEU A 767 23.65 -17.74 16.49
C LEU A 767 23.09 -18.99 17.18
N SER A 768 23.99 -19.91 17.52
CA SER A 768 23.70 -21.10 18.31
C SER A 768 23.62 -20.73 19.79
N VAL A 769 22.40 -20.68 20.32
CA VAL A 769 22.14 -20.26 21.71
C VAL A 769 22.39 -21.42 22.68
N LYS A 770 23.30 -21.21 23.63
CA LYS A 770 23.52 -22.05 24.81
C LYS A 770 23.22 -21.26 26.08
N THR A 771 23.04 -21.96 27.19
CA THR A 771 22.82 -21.36 28.51
C THR A 771 24.01 -21.56 29.44
N TYR A 772 24.17 -20.66 30.41
CA TYR A 772 25.03 -20.85 31.59
C TYR A 772 24.24 -20.58 32.88
N ARG A 773 24.61 -21.26 33.97
CA ARG A 773 24.05 -21.05 35.31
C ARG A 773 24.25 -19.61 35.77
N TYR A 774 23.22 -19.03 36.36
CA TYR A 774 23.26 -17.65 36.84
C TYR A 774 22.50 -17.48 38.17
N TYR A 775 21.34 -18.10 38.32
CA TYR A 775 20.52 -17.99 39.52
C TYR A 775 20.38 -19.33 40.24
N ASN A 776 20.70 -19.34 41.53
CA ASN A 776 20.51 -20.50 42.39
C ASN A 776 19.14 -20.38 43.12
N PRO A 777 18.14 -21.24 42.84
CA PRO A 777 16.81 -21.12 43.45
C PRO A 777 16.77 -21.34 44.96
N ALA A 778 17.73 -22.09 45.52
CA ALA A 778 17.78 -22.39 46.96
C ALA A 778 18.32 -21.20 47.77
N THR A 779 19.34 -20.51 47.27
CA THR A 779 19.89 -19.29 47.92
C THR A 779 19.17 -18.01 47.48
N ARG A 780 18.43 -18.07 46.36
CA ARG A 780 17.82 -16.92 45.65
C ARG A 780 18.83 -15.84 45.26
N GLY A 781 20.09 -16.23 45.09
CA GLY A 781 21.22 -15.38 44.73
C GLY A 781 21.93 -15.85 43.45
N LEU A 782 23.12 -15.29 43.22
CA LEU A 782 23.96 -15.61 42.06
C LEU A 782 24.58 -17.00 42.24
N ASP A 783 24.41 -17.88 41.26
CA ASP A 783 25.17 -19.14 41.14
C ASP A 783 26.57 -18.84 40.58
N PHE A 784 27.42 -18.21 41.39
CA PHE A 784 28.74 -17.76 40.94
C PHE A 784 29.67 -18.93 40.59
N GLU A 785 29.60 -20.04 41.32
CA GLU A 785 30.40 -21.23 41.06
C GLU A 785 29.98 -21.90 39.76
N GLY A 786 28.67 -22.12 39.56
CA GLY A 786 28.15 -22.68 38.32
C GLY A 786 28.37 -21.79 37.09
N LEU A 787 28.27 -20.47 37.25
CA LEU A 787 28.61 -19.48 36.21
C LEU A 787 30.07 -19.62 35.77
N MET A 788 30.99 -19.69 36.72
CA MET A 788 32.43 -19.78 36.45
C MET A 788 32.82 -21.16 35.87
N GLU A 789 32.14 -22.23 36.26
CA GLU A 789 32.29 -23.57 35.68
C GLU A 789 31.80 -23.62 34.22
N ASP A 790 30.59 -23.11 33.96
CA ASP A 790 29.97 -23.13 32.62
C ASP A 790 30.72 -22.24 31.62
N LEU A 791 31.10 -21.02 32.02
CA LEU A 791 31.90 -20.13 31.17
C LEU A 791 33.36 -20.59 31.07
N GLY A 792 33.90 -21.25 32.09
CA GLY A 792 35.20 -21.91 32.02
C GLY A 792 35.22 -23.12 31.07
N SER A 793 34.06 -23.72 30.84
CA SER A 793 33.85 -24.83 29.90
C SER A 793 33.36 -24.38 28.51
N ALA A 794 33.18 -23.07 28.29
CA ALA A 794 32.82 -22.53 26.99
C ALA A 794 34.00 -22.67 25.99
N PRO A 795 33.73 -22.95 24.70
CA PRO A 795 34.77 -23.00 23.68
C PRO A 795 35.34 -21.61 23.42
N GLU A 796 36.61 -21.56 23.00
CA GLU A 796 37.32 -20.32 22.71
C GLU A 796 36.56 -19.46 21.68
N GLY A 797 36.64 -18.13 21.87
CA GLY A 797 35.95 -17.15 21.05
C GLY A 797 34.46 -17.00 21.36
N ALA A 798 33.82 -17.86 22.16
CA ALA A 798 32.36 -17.84 22.31
C ALA A 798 31.83 -16.51 22.87
N VAL A 799 30.67 -16.11 22.36
CA VAL A 799 30.00 -14.87 22.78
C VAL A 799 29.29 -15.12 24.11
N VAL A 800 29.38 -14.19 25.05
CA VAL A 800 28.65 -14.27 26.33
C VAL A 800 27.78 -13.04 26.49
N LEU A 801 26.48 -13.26 26.59
CA LEU A 801 25.50 -12.22 26.87
C LEU A 801 25.48 -11.90 28.35
N LEU A 802 25.84 -10.68 28.72
CA LEU A 802 25.85 -10.17 30.08
C LEU A 802 24.75 -9.10 30.21
N HIS A 803 24.13 -8.98 31.39
CA HIS A 803 23.31 -7.80 31.71
C HIS A 803 24.23 -6.83 32.44
N ALA A 804 24.29 -5.56 32.00
CA ALA A 804 25.19 -4.58 32.59
C ALA A 804 24.87 -4.31 34.08
N CYS A 805 23.57 -4.23 34.38
CA CYS A 805 23.01 -4.05 35.72
C CYS A 805 21.51 -4.44 35.74
N ALA A 806 20.96 -4.69 36.93
CA ALA A 806 19.59 -5.11 37.19
C ALA A 806 19.13 -6.28 36.30
N HIS A 807 19.84 -7.41 36.41
CA HIS A 807 19.61 -8.60 35.59
C HIS A 807 18.13 -9.02 35.57
N ASN A 808 17.57 -9.16 34.37
CA ASN A 808 16.16 -9.44 34.13
C ASN A 808 16.00 -10.95 33.79
N PRO A 809 15.26 -11.75 34.58
CA PRO A 809 14.19 -11.36 35.51
C PRO A 809 14.56 -11.31 37.00
N THR A 810 15.78 -11.70 37.39
CA THR A 810 16.10 -12.06 38.80
C THR A 810 16.27 -10.88 39.75
N GLY A 811 16.66 -9.71 39.26
CA GLY A 811 17.10 -8.58 40.08
C GLY A 811 18.40 -8.86 40.85
N VAL A 812 19.20 -9.86 40.45
CA VAL A 812 20.46 -10.25 41.11
C VAL A 812 21.63 -9.99 40.17
N ASP A 813 22.56 -9.13 40.60
CA ASP A 813 23.80 -8.82 39.87
C ASP A 813 25.03 -9.35 40.63
N PRO A 814 26.17 -9.59 39.94
CA PRO A 814 27.44 -9.86 40.60
C PRO A 814 27.98 -8.66 41.38
N THR A 815 28.69 -8.93 42.49
CA THR A 815 29.48 -7.90 43.19
C THR A 815 30.65 -7.41 42.33
N PRO A 816 31.29 -6.25 42.63
CA PRO A 816 32.48 -5.80 41.90
C PRO A 816 33.62 -6.83 41.85
N GLN A 817 33.80 -7.61 42.93
CA GLN A 817 34.79 -8.69 43.00
C GLN A 817 34.40 -9.88 42.11
N GLN A 818 33.12 -10.23 42.05
CA GLN A 818 32.62 -11.27 41.15
C GLN A 818 32.71 -10.83 39.68
N TRP A 819 32.38 -9.57 39.36
CA TRP A 819 32.56 -9.01 38.02
C TRP A 819 34.02 -9.05 37.55
N GLU A 820 34.97 -8.77 38.45
CA GLU A 820 36.40 -8.88 38.14
C GLU A 820 36.81 -10.34 37.88
N GLY A 821 36.29 -11.30 38.67
CA GLY A 821 36.49 -12.73 38.41
C GLY A 821 35.94 -13.18 37.05
N ILE A 822 34.72 -12.74 36.69
CA ILE A 822 34.09 -13.01 35.39
C ILE A 822 34.93 -12.40 34.26
N ARG A 823 35.43 -11.16 34.42
CA ARG A 823 36.32 -10.50 33.46
C ARG A 823 37.59 -11.32 33.24
N GLN A 824 38.29 -11.70 34.31
CA GLN A 824 39.51 -12.49 34.24
C GLN A 824 39.28 -13.85 33.56
N LEU A 825 38.19 -14.54 33.89
CA LEU A 825 37.81 -15.81 33.25
C LEU A 825 37.56 -15.62 31.74
N MET A 826 36.71 -14.65 31.36
CA MET A 826 36.39 -14.39 29.96
C MET A 826 37.63 -13.99 29.15
N ARG A 827 38.56 -13.21 29.73
CA ARG A 827 39.83 -12.88 29.07
C ARG A 827 40.74 -14.09 28.91
N SER A 828 40.88 -14.95 29.92
CA SER A 828 41.73 -16.16 29.83
C SER A 828 41.17 -17.22 28.87
N LYS A 829 39.86 -17.19 28.58
CA LYS A 829 39.15 -18.06 27.63
C LYS A 829 38.86 -17.39 26.27
N ALA A 830 39.39 -16.19 26.04
CA ALA A 830 39.15 -15.36 24.84
C ALA A 830 37.66 -15.22 24.44
N LEU A 831 36.77 -15.14 25.43
CA LEU A 831 35.32 -15.01 25.23
C LEU A 831 34.94 -13.56 24.94
N LEU A 832 33.97 -13.37 24.04
CA LEU A 832 33.51 -12.05 23.58
C LEU A 832 32.30 -11.56 24.40
N PRO A 833 32.44 -10.53 25.26
CA PRO A 833 31.32 -9.97 26.02
C PRO A 833 30.36 -9.17 25.14
N PHE A 834 29.07 -9.45 25.28
CA PHE A 834 27.97 -8.65 24.74
C PHE A 834 27.06 -8.22 25.90
N PHE A 835 27.06 -6.94 26.24
CA PHE A 835 26.21 -6.38 27.31
C PHE A 835 24.83 -5.93 26.77
N ASP A 836 23.74 -6.35 27.42
CA ASP A 836 22.45 -5.64 27.40
C ASP A 836 22.43 -4.61 28.54
N SER A 837 22.17 -3.34 28.21
CA SER A 837 22.09 -2.23 29.15
C SER A 837 20.77 -1.47 28.95
N ALA A 838 19.74 -1.98 29.64
CA ALA A 838 18.38 -1.43 29.61
C ALA A 838 17.93 -0.77 30.92
N TYR A 839 18.77 -0.78 31.96
CA TYR A 839 18.46 -0.32 33.32
C TYR A 839 19.55 0.58 33.93
N GLN A 840 20.44 1.17 33.12
CA GLN A 840 21.47 2.10 33.60
C GLN A 840 20.81 3.29 34.35
N GLY A 841 21.15 3.46 35.62
CA GLY A 841 20.59 4.43 36.57
C GLY A 841 19.36 3.93 37.35
N PHE A 842 18.91 2.69 37.14
CA PHE A 842 17.78 2.06 37.83
C PHE A 842 18.17 0.98 38.84
N ALA A 843 19.44 0.55 38.91
CA ALA A 843 19.92 -0.38 39.93
C ALA A 843 20.36 0.36 41.20
N SER A 844 21.32 1.29 41.09
CA SER A 844 21.83 2.09 42.23
C SER A 844 21.27 3.51 42.33
N GLY A 845 20.57 3.98 41.28
CA GLY A 845 20.24 5.40 41.12
C GLY A 845 21.41 6.25 40.58
N SER A 846 22.54 5.64 40.21
CA SER A 846 23.68 6.29 39.57
C SER A 846 23.97 5.70 38.19
N LEU A 847 24.08 6.55 37.18
CA LEU A 847 24.41 6.15 35.81
C LEU A 847 25.82 5.55 35.69
N ASP A 848 26.77 6.01 36.51
CA ASP A 848 28.16 5.56 36.43
C ASP A 848 28.37 4.22 37.14
N ALA A 849 27.81 4.05 38.34
CA ALA A 849 27.88 2.78 39.06
C ALA A 849 27.17 1.64 38.30
N ASP A 850 26.01 1.94 37.71
CA ASP A 850 25.24 0.99 36.89
C ASP A 850 25.91 0.69 35.52
N ALA A 851 26.98 1.40 35.17
CA ALA A 851 27.81 1.15 33.98
C ALA A 851 29.16 0.50 34.30
N GLN A 852 29.50 0.34 35.58
CA GLN A 852 30.85 -0.03 36.02
C GLN A 852 31.30 -1.39 35.47
N SER A 853 30.40 -2.35 35.35
CA SER A 853 30.63 -3.67 34.73
C SER A 853 31.15 -3.54 33.29
N VAL A 854 30.49 -2.72 32.46
CA VAL A 854 30.90 -2.44 31.07
C VAL A 854 32.26 -1.76 31.04
N ARG A 855 32.48 -0.76 31.91
CA ARG A 855 33.73 0.02 31.96
C ARG A 855 34.93 -0.82 32.40
N MET A 856 34.76 -1.73 33.36
CA MET A 856 35.79 -2.71 33.75
C MET A 856 36.26 -3.57 32.56
N PHE A 857 35.35 -3.96 31.67
CA PHE A 857 35.64 -4.73 30.44
C PHE A 857 36.15 -3.88 29.26
N VAL A 858 36.36 -2.57 29.43
CA VAL A 858 36.89 -1.67 28.38
C VAL A 858 38.20 -1.01 28.83
N ASN A 859 38.36 -0.78 30.13
CA ASN A 859 39.58 -0.24 30.73
C ASN A 859 40.78 -1.19 30.64
N ASP A 860 40.57 -2.49 30.43
CA ASP A 860 41.65 -3.45 30.12
C ASP A 860 42.06 -3.46 28.63
N GLY A 861 41.57 -2.52 27.83
CA GLY A 861 41.82 -2.42 26.39
C GLY A 861 41.10 -3.50 25.57
N GLY A 862 40.28 -4.33 26.18
CA GLY A 862 39.55 -5.40 25.52
C GLY A 862 38.38 -4.93 24.66
N GLU A 863 37.81 -5.90 23.95
CA GLU A 863 36.76 -5.70 22.95
C GLU A 863 35.42 -6.20 23.49
N CYS A 864 34.34 -5.50 23.15
CA CYS A 864 32.99 -5.78 23.64
C CYS A 864 31.89 -5.21 22.75
N PHE A 865 30.69 -5.77 22.88
CA PHE A 865 29.45 -5.25 22.29
C PHE A 865 28.55 -4.71 23.42
N VAL A 866 27.85 -3.61 23.19
CA VAL A 866 26.99 -2.96 24.20
C VAL A 866 25.70 -2.46 23.56
N ALA A 867 24.59 -3.15 23.85
CA ALA A 867 23.24 -2.76 23.48
C ALA A 867 22.63 -1.84 24.55
N GLN A 868 22.54 -0.54 24.26
CA GLN A 868 21.92 0.46 25.14
C GLN A 868 20.45 0.70 24.78
N SER A 869 19.61 0.90 25.78
CA SER A 869 18.17 1.14 25.62
C SER A 869 17.64 2.29 26.48
N TYR A 870 17.17 3.37 25.84
CA TYR A 870 16.60 4.55 26.52
C TYR A 870 15.12 4.38 26.93
N ALA A 871 14.55 3.20 26.70
CA ALA A 871 13.14 2.92 26.98
C ALA A 871 12.76 3.05 28.47
N LYS A 872 13.68 2.82 29.41
CA LYS A 872 13.41 2.90 30.85
C LYS A 872 13.93 4.19 31.47
N ASN A 873 15.25 4.42 31.42
CA ASN A 873 15.90 5.54 32.10
C ASN A 873 15.45 6.93 31.62
N LEU A 874 15.03 7.08 30.35
CA LEU A 874 14.34 8.27 29.84
C LEU A 874 12.84 8.06 29.59
N GLY A 875 12.25 6.93 30.01
CA GLY A 875 10.83 6.63 29.81
C GLY A 875 10.38 6.51 28.33
N LEU A 876 11.31 6.48 27.38
CA LEU A 876 11.04 6.51 25.93
C LEU A 876 10.62 5.13 25.39
N TYR A 877 9.66 4.47 26.06
CA TYR A 877 9.18 3.13 25.73
C TYR A 877 8.68 3.04 24.28
N GLY A 878 7.85 4.00 23.86
CA GLY A 878 7.21 4.05 22.55
C GLY A 878 8.13 4.47 21.40
N GLU A 879 9.06 5.40 21.65
CA GLU A 879 9.98 5.97 20.65
C GLU A 879 10.95 4.97 20.01
N ARG A 880 11.10 3.78 20.62
CA ARG A 880 12.01 2.71 20.18
C ARG A 880 13.45 3.18 19.96
N VAL A 881 13.95 4.10 20.79
CA VAL A 881 15.32 4.62 20.71
C VAL A 881 16.31 3.81 21.57
N GLY A 882 17.49 3.55 21.01
CA GLY A 882 18.63 2.87 21.64
C GLY A 882 19.88 2.95 20.76
N ALA A 883 20.98 2.38 21.23
CA ALA A 883 22.26 2.37 20.50
C ALA A 883 22.92 0.99 20.60
N LEU A 884 23.69 0.61 19.59
CA LEU A 884 24.67 -0.47 19.67
C LEU A 884 26.05 0.18 19.59
N SER A 885 26.87 0.00 20.63
CA SER A 885 28.27 0.40 20.63
C SER A 885 29.15 -0.85 20.59
N ILE A 886 30.18 -0.86 19.76
CA ILE A 886 31.17 -1.93 19.65
C ILE A 886 32.55 -1.32 19.90
N VAL A 887 33.26 -1.87 20.89
CA VAL A 887 34.65 -1.51 21.21
C VAL A 887 35.56 -2.50 20.49
N CYS A 888 36.40 -1.96 19.61
CA CYS A 888 37.33 -2.73 18.76
C CYS A 888 38.79 -2.58 19.24
N ARG A 889 39.72 -3.33 18.64
CA ARG A 889 41.16 -3.24 18.91
C ARG A 889 41.81 -1.95 18.40
N THR A 890 41.32 -1.39 17.29
CA THR A 890 41.84 -0.17 16.66
C THR A 890 40.72 0.64 16.00
N ALA A 891 40.95 1.93 15.74
CA ALA A 891 40.02 2.79 15.00
C ALA A 891 39.78 2.33 13.55
N ASP A 892 40.81 1.75 12.93
CA ASP A 892 40.74 1.13 11.60
C ASP A 892 39.80 -0.10 11.57
N VAL A 893 39.85 -0.95 12.59
CA VAL A 893 38.86 -2.04 12.77
C VAL A 893 37.47 -1.46 13.02
N ALA A 894 37.34 -0.45 13.89
CA ALA A 894 36.05 0.18 14.18
C ALA A 894 35.38 0.76 12.91
N SER A 895 36.14 1.42 12.04
CA SER A 895 35.66 1.93 10.75
C SER A 895 35.14 0.81 9.83
N ARG A 896 35.86 -0.32 9.73
CA ARG A 896 35.36 -1.51 9.01
C ARG A 896 34.07 -2.06 9.62
N VAL A 897 34.00 -2.16 10.95
CA VAL A 897 32.79 -2.61 11.66
C VAL A 897 31.58 -1.71 11.34
N GLU A 898 31.77 -0.38 11.34
CA GLU A 898 30.70 0.57 10.96
C GLU A 898 30.23 0.36 9.51
N SER A 899 31.16 0.10 8.58
CA SER A 899 30.82 -0.16 7.17
C SER A 899 29.92 -1.38 6.99
N GLN A 900 30.15 -2.45 7.76
CA GLN A 900 29.35 -3.67 7.72
C GLN A 900 28.03 -3.53 8.50
N LEU A 901 28.03 -2.82 9.63
CA LEU A 901 26.78 -2.49 10.36
C LEU A 901 25.78 -1.74 9.47
N LYS A 902 26.25 -0.84 8.58
CA LYS A 902 25.38 -0.20 7.58
C LYS A 902 24.69 -1.21 6.65
N LEU A 903 25.38 -2.28 6.25
CA LEU A 903 24.84 -3.37 5.42
C LEU A 903 23.88 -4.31 6.18
N VAL A 904 24.00 -4.40 7.51
CA VAL A 904 23.03 -5.10 8.39
C VAL A 904 21.79 -4.23 8.61
N ILE A 905 21.96 -2.94 8.91
CA ILE A 905 20.87 -2.01 9.24
C ILE A 905 19.99 -1.68 8.02
N ARG A 906 20.60 -1.43 6.86
CA ARG A 906 19.89 -0.97 5.66
C ARG A 906 18.69 -1.88 5.26
N PRO A 907 18.82 -3.22 5.19
CA PRO A 907 17.68 -4.10 4.89
C PRO A 907 16.74 -4.33 6.08
N MET A 908 17.17 -4.11 7.33
CA MET A 908 16.30 -4.30 8.50
C MET A 908 15.29 -3.17 8.69
N TYR A 909 15.71 -1.90 8.56
CA TYR A 909 14.85 -0.74 8.81
C TYR A 909 15.29 0.55 8.10
N SER A 910 16.06 0.47 6.99
CA SER A 910 16.59 1.62 6.22
C SER A 910 17.61 2.51 6.97
N ASN A 911 17.13 3.19 8.00
CA ASN A 911 17.81 4.13 8.89
C ASN A 911 16.91 4.31 10.14
N PRO A 912 17.46 4.61 11.32
CA PRO A 912 16.67 4.62 12.55
C PRO A 912 15.80 5.90 12.71
N PRO A 913 14.77 5.88 13.60
CA PRO A 913 13.83 7.00 13.77
C PRO A 913 14.44 8.25 14.42
N ILE A 914 14.08 9.44 13.96
CA ILE A 914 14.74 10.70 14.37
C ILE A 914 14.29 11.25 15.75
N HIS A 915 13.05 10.99 16.19
CA HIS A 915 12.45 11.76 17.29
C HIS A 915 13.05 11.45 18.67
N GLY A 916 12.88 10.24 19.20
CA GLY A 916 13.51 9.80 20.44
C GLY A 916 15.03 10.01 20.51
N ALA A 917 15.76 9.83 19.40
CA ALA A 917 17.20 10.12 19.37
C ALA A 917 17.52 11.62 19.47
N SER A 918 16.65 12.49 18.94
CA SER A 918 16.77 13.94 19.14
C SER A 918 16.45 14.35 20.58
N ILE A 919 15.47 13.70 21.23
CA ILE A 919 15.15 13.92 22.65
C ILE A 919 16.37 13.56 23.52
N VAL A 920 16.90 12.35 23.35
CA VAL A 920 18.10 11.89 24.07
C VAL A 920 19.30 12.80 23.79
N ALA A 921 19.55 13.16 22.52
CA ALA A 921 20.67 14.05 22.18
C ALA A 921 20.52 15.45 22.80
N THR A 922 19.31 16.01 22.87
CA THR A 922 19.06 17.31 23.53
C THR A 922 19.40 17.23 25.02
N ILE A 923 18.89 16.22 25.71
CA ILE A 923 19.06 16.02 27.16
C ILE A 923 20.52 15.72 27.53
N LEU A 924 21.22 14.90 26.73
CA LEU A 924 22.62 14.55 27.00
C LEU A 924 23.64 15.64 26.57
N LYS A 925 23.22 16.62 25.77
CA LYS A 925 24.07 17.71 25.27
C LYS A 925 23.99 18.97 26.13
N ASP A 926 22.82 19.28 26.68
CA ASP A 926 22.64 20.36 27.65
C ASP A 926 22.94 19.89 29.08
N ARG A 927 23.79 20.64 29.80
CA ARG A 927 24.22 20.26 31.15
C ARG A 927 23.08 20.34 32.18
N ALA A 928 22.23 21.37 32.12
CA ALA A 928 21.15 21.55 33.08
C ALA A 928 20.05 20.51 32.87
N MET A 929 19.74 20.16 31.61
CA MET A 929 18.83 19.06 31.29
C MET A 929 19.41 17.69 31.71
N PHE A 930 20.71 17.46 31.55
CA PHE A 930 21.35 16.25 32.08
C PHE A 930 21.27 16.16 33.61
N GLU A 931 21.55 17.26 34.33
CA GLU A 931 21.46 17.32 35.79
C GLU A 931 20.01 17.11 36.28
N GLU A 932 19.02 17.73 35.64
CA GLU A 932 17.59 17.48 35.94
C GLU A 932 17.19 16.02 35.67
N TRP A 933 17.62 15.45 34.54
CA TRP A 933 17.33 14.05 34.23
C TRP A 933 17.89 13.10 35.28
N THR A 934 19.12 13.32 35.77
CA THR A 934 19.69 12.47 36.82
C THR A 934 18.94 12.58 38.15
N ILE A 935 18.40 13.76 38.47
CA ILE A 935 17.52 13.95 39.63
C ILE A 935 16.19 13.20 39.46
N GLU A 936 15.50 13.34 38.32
CA GLU A 936 14.25 12.61 38.07
C GLU A 936 14.49 11.08 38.04
N LEU A 937 15.59 10.62 37.43
CA LEU A 937 15.99 9.21 37.38
C LEU A 937 16.29 8.63 38.76
N LYS A 938 17.04 9.36 39.61
CA LYS A 938 17.27 8.95 40.99
C LYS A 938 15.96 8.88 41.78
N ALA A 939 15.06 9.85 41.64
CA ALA A 939 13.75 9.79 42.28
C ALA A 939 12.93 8.57 41.82
N MET A 940 13.05 8.16 40.56
CA MET A 940 12.43 6.92 40.06
C MET A 940 13.03 5.66 40.72
N ALA A 941 14.35 5.58 40.86
CA ALA A 941 15.04 4.47 41.51
C ALA A 941 14.72 4.40 43.02
N ASP A 942 14.81 5.52 43.74
CA ASP A 942 14.52 5.61 45.18
C ASP A 942 13.08 5.20 45.50
N ARG A 943 12.10 5.55 44.63
CA ARG A 943 10.71 5.08 44.79
C ARG A 943 10.60 3.56 44.67
N ILE A 944 11.32 2.92 43.73
CA ILE A 944 11.32 1.46 43.57
C ILE A 944 11.94 0.78 44.80
N ILE A 945 13.04 1.32 45.33
CA ILE A 945 13.66 0.83 46.58
C ILE A 945 12.68 0.96 47.74
N SER A 946 11.95 2.08 47.85
CA SER A 946 10.89 2.24 48.86
C SER A 946 9.75 1.22 48.70
N MET A 947 9.32 0.91 47.47
CA MET A 947 8.28 -0.12 47.23
C MET A 947 8.77 -1.53 47.60
N ARG A 948 10.06 -1.85 47.41
CA ARG A 948 10.66 -3.12 47.89
C ARG A 948 10.58 -3.23 49.41
N GLN A 949 10.99 -2.18 50.12
CA GLN A 949 10.95 -2.15 51.58
C GLN A 949 9.52 -2.30 52.10
N LYS A 950 8.58 -1.49 51.60
CA LYS A 950 7.17 -1.55 52.02
C LYS A 950 6.52 -2.92 51.76
N LEU A 951 6.83 -3.58 50.65
CA LEU A 951 6.31 -4.93 50.36
C LEU A 951 6.89 -5.97 51.33
N PHE A 952 8.19 -5.91 51.62
CA PHE A 952 8.83 -6.80 52.59
C PHE A 952 8.27 -6.63 54.01
N ASP A 953 8.13 -5.37 54.48
CA ASP A 953 7.54 -5.09 55.79
C ASP A 953 6.07 -5.57 55.86
N ALA A 954 5.25 -5.29 54.85
CA ALA A 954 3.85 -5.70 54.80
C ALA A 954 3.66 -7.23 54.76
N LEU A 955 4.59 -7.99 54.17
CA LEU A 955 4.60 -9.46 54.18
C LEU A 955 5.03 -10.02 55.54
N ARG A 956 6.01 -9.38 56.20
CA ARG A 956 6.48 -9.73 57.55
C ARG A 956 5.38 -9.48 58.60
N GLU A 957 4.69 -8.35 58.52
CA GLU A 957 3.57 -7.99 59.42
C GLU A 957 2.41 -9.00 59.35
N ARG A 958 2.21 -9.63 58.20
CA ARG A 958 1.22 -10.71 57.98
C ARG A 958 1.70 -12.09 58.45
N GLY A 959 2.95 -12.22 58.91
CA GLY A 959 3.53 -13.54 59.22
C GLY A 959 3.58 -14.48 58.02
N THR A 960 3.75 -13.94 56.80
CA THR A 960 3.66 -14.73 55.56
C THR A 960 4.73 -15.83 55.51
N PRO A 961 4.39 -17.11 55.21
CA PRO A 961 5.37 -18.20 55.25
C PRO A 961 6.55 -17.99 54.29
N GLY A 962 7.73 -18.48 54.69
CA GLY A 962 8.98 -18.42 53.93
C GLY A 962 9.79 -17.12 54.10
N ASP A 963 11.04 -17.11 53.60
CA ASP A 963 11.86 -15.89 53.61
C ASP A 963 11.53 -14.95 52.44
N TRP A 964 11.23 -13.69 52.78
CA TRP A 964 10.95 -12.61 51.84
C TRP A 964 12.07 -11.56 51.75
N SER A 965 13.19 -11.75 52.47
CA SER A 965 14.33 -10.82 52.49
C SER A 965 14.98 -10.63 51.11
N HIS A 966 14.78 -11.56 50.18
CA HIS A 966 15.20 -11.44 48.79
C HIS A 966 14.59 -10.21 48.07
N ILE A 967 13.40 -9.74 48.46
CA ILE A 967 12.73 -8.57 47.83
C ILE A 967 13.57 -7.30 47.97
N ILE A 968 14.23 -7.10 49.12
CA ILE A 968 15.07 -5.93 49.41
C ILE A 968 16.55 -6.12 49.05
N LYS A 969 16.98 -7.37 48.81
CA LYS A 969 18.32 -7.70 48.29
C LYS A 969 18.38 -7.60 46.76
N GLN A 970 17.28 -7.88 46.08
CA GLN A 970 17.14 -7.72 44.63
C GLN A 970 17.00 -6.24 44.23
N ILE A 971 17.53 -5.88 43.07
CA ILE A 971 17.65 -4.51 42.55
C ILE A 971 16.91 -4.30 41.21
N GLY A 972 16.76 -3.05 40.80
CA GLY A 972 16.09 -2.69 39.54
C GLY A 972 14.56 -2.86 39.55
N MET A 973 13.97 -2.94 38.36
CA MET A 973 12.51 -2.89 38.16
C MET A 973 11.72 -4.17 38.52
N PHE A 974 12.37 -5.30 38.79
CA PHE A 974 11.71 -6.61 38.93
C PHE A 974 12.14 -7.37 40.18
N THR A 975 11.22 -8.19 40.69
CA THR A 975 11.45 -9.14 41.78
C THR A 975 11.01 -10.51 41.30
N PHE A 976 11.84 -11.53 41.52
CA PHE A 976 11.47 -12.91 41.31
C PHE A 976 10.98 -13.49 42.64
N THR A 977 9.66 -13.57 42.82
CA THR A 977 9.01 -13.86 44.12
C THR A 977 9.19 -15.30 44.60
N GLY A 978 9.46 -16.23 43.67
CA GLY A 978 9.43 -17.67 43.94
C GLY A 978 8.02 -18.28 44.00
N LEU A 979 6.96 -17.51 43.70
CA LEU A 979 5.60 -18.04 43.53
C LEU A 979 5.51 -18.92 42.29
N ASN A 980 4.76 -20.02 42.38
CA ASN A 980 4.55 -20.94 41.27
C ASN A 980 3.39 -20.48 40.35
N SER A 981 3.17 -21.21 39.25
CA SER A 981 2.14 -20.90 38.26
C SER A 981 0.69 -21.01 38.79
N GLU A 982 0.43 -21.90 39.74
CA GLU A 982 -0.89 -22.04 40.37
C GLU A 982 -1.19 -20.87 41.30
N GLN A 983 -0.20 -20.45 42.08
CA GLN A 983 -0.26 -19.28 42.95
C GLN A 983 -0.44 -17.98 42.14
N ALA A 984 0.31 -17.81 41.04
CA ALA A 984 0.14 -16.69 40.12
C ALA A 984 -1.25 -16.68 39.46
N ALA A 985 -1.78 -17.85 39.06
CA ALA A 985 -3.13 -17.97 38.51
C ALA A 985 -4.21 -17.67 39.56
N PHE A 986 -4.05 -18.12 40.81
CA PHE A 986 -4.93 -17.80 41.93
C PHE A 986 -4.94 -16.29 42.23
N MET A 987 -3.79 -15.63 42.29
CA MET A 987 -3.69 -14.18 42.47
C MET A 987 -4.31 -13.39 41.31
N THR A 988 -4.20 -13.91 40.08
CA THR A 988 -4.87 -13.33 38.91
C THR A 988 -6.39 -13.47 39.01
N LYS A 989 -6.90 -14.65 39.39
CA LYS A 989 -8.33 -14.98 39.41
C LYS A 989 -9.10 -14.37 40.58
N GLU A 990 -8.56 -14.44 41.80
CA GLU A 990 -9.29 -14.07 43.02
C GLU A 990 -8.93 -12.66 43.53
N TYR A 991 -7.74 -12.14 43.18
CA TYR A 991 -7.25 -10.82 43.62
C TYR A 991 -7.04 -9.82 42.47
N HIS A 992 -7.29 -10.21 41.22
CA HIS A 992 -7.08 -9.37 40.03
C HIS A 992 -5.63 -8.86 39.87
N ILE A 993 -4.63 -9.61 40.36
CA ILE A 993 -3.21 -9.24 40.28
C ILE A 993 -2.54 -9.97 39.12
N TYR A 994 -2.22 -9.20 38.09
CA TYR A 994 -1.69 -9.67 36.82
C TYR A 994 -0.15 -9.66 36.83
N MET A 995 0.45 -10.84 36.92
CA MET A 995 1.90 -11.08 36.86
C MET A 995 2.23 -12.20 35.85
N THR A 996 3.51 -12.49 35.63
CA THR A 996 3.92 -13.63 34.80
C THR A 996 3.89 -14.94 35.59
N SER A 997 3.63 -16.06 34.90
CA SER A 997 3.44 -17.39 35.51
C SER A 997 4.69 -18.01 36.13
N ASP A 998 5.84 -17.34 36.01
CA ASP A 998 7.11 -17.64 36.67
C ASP A 998 7.27 -16.91 38.02
N GLY A 999 6.27 -16.13 38.45
CA GLY A 999 6.33 -15.37 39.70
C GLY A 999 7.16 -14.08 39.62
N ARG A 1000 7.55 -13.60 38.42
CA ARG A 1000 8.18 -12.28 38.28
C ARG A 1000 7.13 -11.16 38.39
N ILE A 1001 7.34 -10.23 39.32
CA ILE A 1001 6.56 -9.00 39.46
C ILE A 1001 7.42 -7.76 39.13
N SER A 1002 6.81 -6.70 38.60
CA SER A 1002 7.46 -5.40 38.44
C SER A 1002 7.18 -4.47 39.62
N MET A 1003 8.24 -4.15 40.37
CA MET A 1003 8.18 -3.22 41.49
C MET A 1003 7.87 -1.78 41.05
N ALA A 1004 8.13 -1.44 39.78
CA ALA A 1004 7.84 -0.14 39.20
C ALA A 1004 6.33 0.12 38.98
N GLY A 1005 5.50 -0.93 38.99
CA GLY A 1005 4.04 -0.85 38.93
C GLY A 1005 3.34 -0.72 40.29
N LEU A 1006 4.07 -0.86 41.41
CA LEU A 1006 3.52 -0.73 42.76
C LEU A 1006 3.40 0.73 43.21
N SER A 1007 2.48 0.96 44.15
CA SER A 1007 2.31 2.18 44.94
C SER A 1007 2.12 1.80 46.42
N SER A 1008 2.25 2.75 47.34
CA SER A 1008 1.96 2.54 48.77
C SER A 1008 0.50 2.11 49.02
N ARG A 1009 -0.42 2.43 48.09
CA ARG A 1009 -1.84 2.04 48.15
C ARG A 1009 -2.07 0.59 47.71
N THR A 1010 -1.26 0.08 46.79
CA THR A 1010 -1.42 -1.28 46.22
C THR A 1010 -0.54 -2.33 46.89
N VAL A 1011 0.48 -1.93 47.64
CA VAL A 1011 1.34 -2.85 48.42
C VAL A 1011 0.55 -3.71 49.42
N PRO A 1012 -0.42 -3.20 50.21
CA PRO A 1012 -1.21 -4.04 51.10
C PRO A 1012 -1.96 -5.14 50.34
N HIS A 1013 -2.72 -4.78 49.28
CA HIS A 1013 -3.46 -5.73 48.44
C HIS A 1013 -2.57 -6.81 47.83
N LEU A 1014 -1.34 -6.46 47.40
CA LEU A 1014 -0.36 -7.46 46.97
C LEU A 1014 0.09 -8.36 48.12
N ALA A 1015 0.40 -7.81 49.29
CA ALA A 1015 0.84 -8.60 50.44
C ALA A 1015 -0.25 -9.55 50.96
N ASP A 1016 -1.51 -9.12 50.95
CA ASP A 1016 -2.68 -9.96 51.26
C ASP A 1016 -2.85 -11.10 50.24
N ALA A 1017 -2.75 -10.78 48.95
CA ALA A 1017 -2.84 -11.77 47.87
C ALA A 1017 -1.69 -12.79 47.89
N ILE A 1018 -0.45 -12.36 48.15
CA ILE A 1018 0.72 -13.26 48.31
C ILE A 1018 0.53 -14.14 49.54
N HIS A 1019 0.11 -13.57 50.67
CA HIS A 1019 -0.15 -14.35 51.89
C HIS A 1019 -1.19 -15.45 51.65
N ALA A 1020 -2.33 -15.09 51.05
CA ALA A 1020 -3.38 -16.06 50.72
C ALA A 1020 -2.91 -17.11 49.68
N ALA A 1021 -2.10 -16.71 48.69
CA ALA A 1021 -1.58 -17.62 47.66
C ALA A 1021 -0.57 -18.63 48.21
N VAL A 1022 0.25 -18.22 49.18
CA VAL A 1022 1.16 -19.16 49.87
C VAL A 1022 0.34 -20.06 50.79
N THR A 1023 -0.35 -19.50 51.78
CA THR A 1023 -1.06 -20.25 52.83
C THR A 1023 -2.14 -21.21 52.30
N LYS A 1024 -2.69 -20.99 51.09
CA LYS A 1024 -3.66 -21.90 50.44
C LYS A 1024 -3.02 -23.08 49.69
N PHE A 1025 -1.75 -22.98 49.32
CA PHE A 1025 -1.02 -23.95 48.48
C PHE A 1025 0.28 -24.43 49.18
N THR A 1026 0.27 -24.49 50.51
CA THR A 1026 1.33 -25.04 51.39
C THR A 1026 0.74 -26.03 52.39
#